data_AF-A0A812LCU0-F1
#
_entry.id   AF-A0A812LCU0-F1
#
_cell.length_a   1.000
_cell.length_b   1.000
_cell.length_c   1.000
_cell.angle_alpha   90.00
_cell.angle_beta   90.00
_cell.angle_gamma   90.00
#
_symmetry.space_group_name_H-M   'P 1'
#
loop_
_entity.id
_entity.type
_entity.pdbx_description
1 polymer ?
#
loop_
_entity_poly.entity_id
_entity_poly.type
_entity_poly.pdbx_seq_one_letter_code
_entity_poly.pdbx_strand_id
1 'polypeptide(L)'
;MICCSEDAIDITRKDGIVDKYEDWIQLVGADASGFNIANAWKSKVGVTLEKAKQWAEETLDEAEESEEDDSDSEAESEEEDDLTPENKVEKDGAILVFIADGGKKKGKGSAYIFLRGTERHPRYALPPSCVAFEWGDLDEEARHFCRRRKDGQDMPVDELDALLARRKAQRRAEGLEIFDDWLVRHIESCDIPIEVVLEAPIPADEVELHVEEGVPSAPLAHQSLRRLELDSDSDSEDENDGGSDAYIDYLRRRLQSILPRERLHCMDPRELGEGSEDLDLRESFRRLRIDPLTKDAEEVELSKAAPKAKRDEDETRSPALPSFESFFGAAADLLYYHPEVKADYAPFLVRCVKSPEKLRSFFDRLFFGTVQEACEELQLDEQTRPLARIRSLAYEESPGTTLQRRPRERPAIAVKALPVDCYLKACGSSPARTWVSGLAERVSRAGGEAFASAAQAAYGMQVEQLLADPKNADEDGDYFEAWLREVFPDIYADVDTSDPAELRKLDFAPSEKRPNSKKHRHKLKDITIPNFADAFAELKRFDPDQRISTRRERVLAKILIDAFLLCIVDVAAVLRTAEAILRAPEESQLILVLYAGGTHIQHQVKFWQAQGFSSKALPNKGVLGQDDYEEFEPRGLDVPACLRDLSQLFPVQ
;
A
#
# COMPACT_ATOMS: atom_id res chain seq x y z
N MET A 1 1.72 15.43 12.49
CA MET A 1 2.27 14.07 12.30
C MET A 1 2.30 13.88 10.80
N ILE A 2 3.48 13.59 10.23
CA ILE A 2 3.63 13.35 8.79
C ILE A 2 3.35 11.87 8.58
N CYS A 3 2.46 11.51 7.66
CA CYS A 3 2.13 10.10 7.43
C CYS A 3 3.28 9.38 6.70
N CYS A 4 3.39 8.07 6.87
CA CYS A 4 4.43 7.26 6.20
C CYS A 4 4.20 7.11 4.69
N SER A 5 2.94 7.28 4.24
CA SER A 5 2.51 7.15 2.85
C SER A 5 2.52 8.45 2.05
N GLU A 6 2.83 9.60 2.67
CA GLU A 6 2.87 10.88 1.94
C GLU A 6 4.03 10.91 0.94
N ASP A 7 3.77 11.42 -0.27
CA ASP A 7 4.80 11.68 -1.26
C ASP A 7 5.81 12.70 -0.70
N ALA A 8 7.10 12.39 -0.84
CA ALA A 8 8.18 13.21 -0.31
C ALA A 8 8.15 14.64 -0.86
N ILE A 9 7.60 14.85 -2.06
CA ILE A 9 7.49 16.18 -2.66
C ILE A 9 6.46 17.06 -1.96
N ASP A 10 5.36 16.47 -1.48
CA ASP A 10 4.23 17.20 -0.90
C ASP A 10 4.58 17.75 0.48
N ILE A 11 5.31 17.00 1.30
CA ILE A 11 5.79 17.49 2.60
C ILE A 11 6.73 18.70 2.51
N THR A 12 7.30 18.97 1.33
CA THR A 12 8.21 20.11 1.09
C THR A 12 7.53 21.31 0.46
N ARG A 13 6.20 21.27 0.29
CA ARG A 13 5.38 22.38 -0.20
C ARG A 13 5.47 23.60 0.70
N LYS A 14 5.20 24.75 0.09
CA LYS A 14 5.34 26.05 0.73
C LYS A 14 4.41 26.14 1.96
N ASP A 15 4.88 26.86 2.98
CA ASP A 15 4.11 27.11 4.20
C ASP A 15 3.80 25.83 5.03
N GLY A 16 4.34 24.67 4.63
CA GLY A 16 4.11 23.37 5.28
C GLY A 16 2.76 22.74 4.95
N ILE A 17 2.13 23.17 3.86
CA ILE A 17 0.79 22.73 3.44
C ILE A 17 0.95 21.60 2.43
N VAL A 18 0.56 20.39 2.81
CA VAL A 18 0.75 19.18 2.00
C VAL A 18 -0.24 19.12 0.83
N ASP A 19 -1.42 19.71 0.99
CA ASP A 19 -2.45 19.70 -0.06
C ASP A 19 -2.04 20.57 -1.26
N LYS A 20 -2.46 20.12 -2.45
CA LYS A 20 -2.21 20.83 -3.72
C LYS A 20 -3.10 22.07 -3.82
N TYR A 21 -2.52 23.21 -4.21
CA TYR A 21 -3.30 24.39 -4.54
C TYR A 21 -3.54 24.41 -6.04
N GLU A 22 -4.77 24.19 -6.49
CA GLU A 22 -5.10 24.21 -7.92
C GLU A 22 -5.70 25.55 -8.35
N ASP A 23 -5.37 25.97 -9.57
CA ASP A 23 -6.01 27.12 -10.26
C ASP A 23 -5.77 26.95 -11.77
N TRP A 24 -6.29 27.88 -12.57
CA TRP A 24 -6.04 28.06 -13.98
C TRP A 24 -4.69 28.78 -14.24
N ILE A 25 -3.63 28.02 -14.54
CA ILE A 25 -2.31 28.51 -14.94
C ILE A 25 -2.28 28.90 -16.41
N GLN A 26 -1.88 30.12 -16.73
CA GLN A 26 -1.83 30.59 -18.12
C GLN A 26 -0.72 29.91 -18.93
N LEU A 27 -1.08 29.28 -20.05
CA LEU A 27 -0.14 28.69 -20.98
C LEU A 27 0.58 29.76 -21.81
N VAL A 28 1.91 29.79 -21.73
CA VAL A 28 2.76 30.68 -22.54
C VAL A 28 3.08 30.02 -23.88
N GLY A 29 2.87 30.73 -25.00
CA GLY A 29 3.21 30.22 -26.34
C GLY A 29 2.21 29.20 -26.92
N ALA A 30 0.94 29.24 -26.50
CA ALA A 30 -0.11 28.36 -27.01
C ALA A 30 -0.56 28.67 -28.46
N ASP A 31 0.07 29.62 -29.13
CA ASP A 31 -0.29 30.16 -30.45
C ASP A 31 0.15 29.27 -31.63
N ALA A 32 1.16 28.42 -31.46
CA ALA A 32 1.68 27.59 -32.55
C ALA A 32 0.81 26.36 -32.90
N SER A 33 0.13 25.79 -31.91
CA SER A 33 -0.76 24.63 -32.05
C SER A 33 -1.96 24.79 -31.12
N GLY A 34 -3.17 24.77 -31.68
CA GLY A 34 -4.39 24.94 -30.90
C GLY A 34 -5.29 23.73 -30.95
N PHE A 35 -6.50 23.90 -30.43
CA PHE A 35 -7.49 22.83 -30.29
C PHE A 35 -8.57 22.99 -31.34
N ASN A 36 -9.09 21.86 -31.84
CA ASN A 36 -10.31 21.90 -32.61
C ASN A 36 -11.46 22.29 -31.67
N ILE A 37 -12.02 23.49 -31.83
CA ILE A 37 -13.13 23.97 -30.98
C ILE A 37 -14.33 23.02 -31.00
N ALA A 38 -14.53 22.28 -32.09
CA ALA A 38 -15.58 21.26 -32.18
C ALA A 38 -15.36 20.06 -31.23
N ASN A 39 -14.13 19.87 -30.73
CA ASN A 39 -13.78 18.85 -29.76
C ASN A 39 -13.76 19.42 -28.32
N ALA A 40 -14.25 20.64 -28.10
CA ALA A 40 -14.37 21.16 -26.74
C ALA A 40 -15.42 20.36 -25.98
N TRP A 41 -15.06 19.92 -24.77
CA TRP A 41 -15.95 19.15 -23.92
C TRP A 41 -17.14 20.00 -23.44
N LYS A 42 -16.88 21.20 -22.89
CA LYS A 42 -17.92 22.22 -22.66
C LYS A 42 -17.51 23.59 -23.20
N SER A 43 -18.50 24.44 -23.46
CA SER A 43 -18.27 25.81 -23.92
C SER A 43 -19.28 26.82 -23.37
N LYS A 44 -18.85 28.07 -23.21
CA LYS A 44 -19.70 29.17 -22.72
C LYS A 44 -19.39 30.48 -23.41
N VAL A 45 -20.41 31.15 -23.93
CA VAL A 45 -20.27 32.38 -24.73
C VAL A 45 -20.77 33.60 -23.95
N GLY A 46 -20.20 34.77 -24.23
CA GLY A 46 -20.64 36.05 -23.67
C GLY A 46 -20.17 36.29 -22.23
N VAL A 47 -19.16 35.55 -21.78
CA VAL A 47 -18.57 35.65 -20.44
C VAL A 47 -17.31 36.50 -20.45
N THR A 48 -17.00 37.13 -19.32
CA THR A 48 -15.69 37.74 -19.09
C THR A 48 -14.69 36.63 -18.76
N LEU A 49 -13.38 36.90 -18.91
CA LEU A 49 -12.34 35.91 -18.58
C LEU A 49 -12.44 35.41 -17.13
N GLU A 50 -12.68 36.30 -16.17
CA GLU A 50 -12.84 35.93 -14.75
C GLU A 50 -14.03 35.00 -14.54
N LYS A 51 -15.17 35.29 -15.18
CA LYS A 51 -16.34 34.41 -15.15
C LYS A 51 -16.16 33.13 -15.95
N ALA A 52 -15.25 33.11 -16.92
CA ALA A 52 -14.91 31.91 -17.67
C ALA A 52 -14.08 30.95 -16.82
N LYS A 53 -13.11 31.47 -16.05
CA LYS A 53 -12.34 30.68 -15.08
C LYS A 53 -13.24 30.07 -14.01
N GLN A 54 -14.02 30.91 -13.33
CA GLN A 54 -14.97 30.45 -12.31
C GLN A 54 -15.95 29.43 -12.88
N TRP A 55 -16.53 29.70 -14.07
CA TRP A 55 -17.43 28.73 -14.70
C TRP A 55 -16.73 27.41 -15.03
N ALA A 56 -15.48 27.46 -15.49
CA ALA A 56 -14.76 26.26 -15.88
C ALA A 56 -14.34 25.43 -14.66
N GLU A 57 -13.97 26.08 -13.56
CA GLU A 57 -13.77 25.47 -12.24
C GLU A 57 -15.07 24.82 -11.76
N GLU A 58 -16.17 25.57 -11.67
CA GLU A 58 -17.50 25.02 -11.33
C GLU A 58 -17.90 23.86 -12.26
N THR A 59 -17.56 23.91 -13.54
CA THR A 59 -17.87 22.85 -14.52
C THR A 59 -17.04 21.59 -14.31
N LEU A 60 -15.80 21.76 -13.91
CA LEU A 60 -14.88 20.70 -13.58
C LEU A 60 -15.29 20.09 -12.24
N ASP A 61 -15.64 20.92 -11.25
CA ASP A 61 -16.16 20.50 -9.95
C ASP A 61 -17.46 19.74 -10.11
N GLU A 62 -18.42 20.28 -10.86
CA GLU A 62 -19.66 19.58 -11.21
C GLU A 62 -19.43 18.27 -11.97
N ALA A 63 -18.30 18.11 -12.68
CA ALA A 63 -18.03 16.87 -13.41
C ALA A 63 -17.26 15.83 -12.60
N GLU A 64 -16.40 16.25 -11.67
CA GLU A 64 -15.89 15.32 -10.65
C GLU A 64 -17.02 14.94 -9.69
N GLU A 65 -17.81 15.91 -9.22
CA GLU A 65 -19.01 15.64 -8.40
C GLU A 65 -20.05 14.83 -9.17
N SER A 66 -20.25 15.05 -10.48
CA SER A 66 -21.14 14.18 -11.28
C SER A 66 -20.50 12.87 -11.65
N GLU A 67 -19.19 12.67 -11.55
CA GLU A 67 -18.59 11.33 -11.67
C GLU A 67 -18.64 10.57 -10.34
N GLU A 68 -18.65 11.31 -9.23
CA GLU A 68 -19.00 10.82 -7.89
C GLU A 68 -20.53 10.59 -7.73
N ASP A 69 -21.38 11.33 -8.47
CA ASP A 69 -22.86 11.24 -8.48
C ASP A 69 -23.44 10.59 -9.78
N ASP A 70 -22.67 10.12 -10.77
CA ASP A 70 -23.18 9.39 -11.97
C ASP A 70 -23.11 7.86 -11.78
N SER A 71 -22.77 7.42 -10.56
CA SER A 71 -23.44 6.26 -9.97
C SER A 71 -24.91 6.54 -9.62
N ASP A 72 -25.38 7.81 -9.63
CA ASP A 72 -26.60 8.31 -8.97
C ASP A 72 -27.69 8.97 -9.84
N SER A 73 -27.81 8.79 -11.17
CA SER A 73 -29.11 9.15 -11.81
C SER A 73 -29.48 8.51 -13.17
N GLU A 74 -30.34 7.48 -13.15
CA GLU A 74 -31.25 7.24 -14.29
C GLU A 74 -32.51 8.11 -14.16
N ALA A 75 -32.47 9.29 -14.76
CA ALA A 75 -33.67 9.94 -15.28
C ALA A 75 -33.60 9.88 -16.81
N GLU A 76 -34.46 9.05 -17.40
CA GLU A 76 -34.68 8.92 -18.84
C GLU A 76 -34.82 10.31 -19.51
N SER A 77 -33.74 10.80 -20.11
CA SER A 77 -33.81 11.65 -21.30
C SER A 77 -33.09 10.93 -22.42
N GLU A 78 -33.85 10.58 -23.47
CA GLU A 78 -33.39 9.97 -24.71
C GLU A 78 -32.52 10.93 -25.55
N GLU A 79 -31.38 11.37 -25.02
CA GLU A 79 -30.28 11.92 -25.81
C GLU A 79 -29.05 11.06 -25.53
N GLU A 80 -28.56 10.38 -26.58
CA GLU A 80 -27.35 9.56 -26.57
C GLU A 80 -26.15 10.41 -26.12
N ASP A 81 -25.77 10.36 -24.84
CA ASP A 81 -24.44 10.77 -24.39
C ASP A 81 -23.47 9.59 -24.56
N ASP A 82 -22.60 9.73 -25.54
CA ASP A 82 -21.61 8.77 -26.06
C ASP A 82 -20.37 8.67 -25.15
N LEU A 83 -20.58 8.63 -23.82
CA LEU A 83 -19.49 8.55 -22.85
C LEU A 83 -19.25 7.09 -22.44
N THR A 84 -18.27 6.46 -23.08
CA THR A 84 -17.70 5.18 -22.67
C THR A 84 -16.95 5.28 -21.33
N PRO A 85 -16.75 4.18 -20.57
CA PRO A 85 -15.99 4.14 -19.31
C PRO A 85 -14.52 4.63 -19.39
N GLU A 86 -14.02 4.93 -20.59
CA GLU A 86 -12.69 5.49 -20.88
C GLU A 86 -12.60 7.01 -20.64
N ASN A 87 -13.67 7.68 -20.21
CA ASN A 87 -13.74 9.14 -20.05
C ASN A 87 -13.94 9.56 -18.58
N LYS A 88 -13.06 9.15 -17.66
CA LYS A 88 -12.96 9.85 -16.37
C LYS A 88 -12.46 11.29 -16.62
N VAL A 89 -13.20 12.29 -16.17
CA VAL A 89 -12.84 13.71 -16.25
C VAL A 89 -11.82 13.99 -15.16
N GLU A 90 -10.56 13.68 -15.44
CA GLU A 90 -9.47 14.20 -14.60
C GLU A 90 -9.40 15.73 -14.73
N LYS A 91 -9.63 16.44 -13.62
CA LYS A 91 -9.43 17.90 -13.57
C LYS A 91 -8.00 18.31 -13.89
N ASP A 92 -7.03 17.55 -13.36
CA ASP A 92 -5.62 17.85 -13.51
C ASP A 92 -5.21 17.76 -15.00
N GLY A 93 -4.72 18.88 -15.54
CA GLY A 93 -4.35 18.99 -16.94
C GLY A 93 -5.48 19.40 -17.90
N ALA A 94 -6.69 19.69 -17.39
CA ALA A 94 -7.76 20.26 -18.21
C ALA A 94 -7.37 21.65 -18.75
N ILE A 95 -7.78 21.97 -19.97
CA ILE A 95 -7.39 23.20 -20.67
C ILE A 95 -8.60 24.12 -20.91
N LEU A 96 -8.55 25.33 -20.37
CA LEU A 96 -9.50 26.41 -20.66
C LEU A 96 -8.95 27.34 -21.74
N VAL A 97 -9.65 27.45 -22.87
CA VAL A 97 -9.35 28.39 -23.95
C VAL A 97 -10.39 29.50 -23.97
N PHE A 98 -9.95 30.76 -23.85
CA PHE A 98 -10.81 31.94 -23.89
C PHE A 98 -10.48 32.84 -25.09
N ILE A 99 -11.48 33.10 -25.93
CA ILE A 99 -11.39 33.92 -27.15
C ILE A 99 -12.20 35.21 -26.94
N ALA A 100 -11.52 36.35 -26.84
CA ALA A 100 -12.18 37.64 -26.61
C ALA A 100 -12.85 38.21 -27.88
N ASP A 101 -14.07 38.73 -27.74
CA ASP A 101 -14.79 39.39 -28.82
C ASP A 101 -14.12 40.73 -29.19
N GLY A 102 -13.88 40.94 -30.48
CA GLY A 102 -13.33 42.20 -31.00
C GLY A 102 -11.85 42.46 -30.63
N GLY A 103 -11.10 41.43 -30.24
CA GLY A 103 -9.64 41.49 -30.08
C GLY A 103 -9.13 42.25 -28.84
N LYS A 104 -10.02 42.64 -27.92
CA LYS A 104 -9.64 43.33 -26.67
C LYS A 104 -9.74 42.37 -25.48
N LYS A 105 -8.61 42.08 -24.81
CA LYS A 105 -8.49 41.15 -23.66
C LYS A 105 -9.41 41.42 -22.45
N LYS A 106 -10.12 42.56 -22.40
CA LYS A 106 -11.04 42.95 -21.31
C LYS A 106 -12.52 42.93 -21.71
N GLY A 107 -12.86 42.32 -22.85
CA GLY A 107 -14.23 42.17 -23.34
C GLY A 107 -14.89 40.87 -22.89
N LYS A 108 -16.18 40.72 -23.25
CA LYS A 108 -16.83 39.40 -23.27
C LYS A 108 -16.21 38.54 -24.38
N GLY A 109 -16.34 37.23 -24.28
CA GLY A 109 -15.82 36.29 -25.26
C GLY A 109 -16.42 34.90 -25.09
N SER A 110 -15.81 33.93 -25.77
CA SER A 110 -16.16 32.52 -25.71
C SER A 110 -15.10 31.73 -24.97
N ALA A 111 -15.53 30.89 -24.04
CA ALA A 111 -14.72 29.97 -23.25
C ALA A 111 -14.98 28.53 -23.71
N TYR A 112 -13.93 27.70 -23.74
CA TYR A 112 -13.97 26.31 -24.15
C TYR A 112 -13.09 25.49 -23.22
N ILE A 113 -13.58 24.36 -22.73
CA ILE A 113 -12.83 23.42 -21.89
C ILE A 113 -12.46 22.22 -22.75
N PHE A 114 -11.20 21.78 -22.66
CA PHE A 114 -10.69 20.56 -23.27
C PHE A 114 -10.13 19.68 -22.15
N LEU A 115 -10.46 18.39 -22.17
CA LEU A 115 -9.95 17.45 -21.19
C LEU A 115 -8.49 17.08 -21.47
N ARG A 116 -7.84 16.50 -20.47
CA ARG A 116 -6.47 15.96 -20.59
C ARG A 116 -6.38 15.01 -21.79
N GLY A 117 -5.25 15.02 -22.48
CA GLY A 117 -5.02 14.18 -23.67
C GLY A 117 -5.62 14.71 -24.99
N THR A 118 -6.41 15.78 -24.97
CA THR A 118 -6.96 16.37 -26.21
C THR A 118 -5.83 16.81 -27.16
N GLU A 119 -5.80 16.25 -28.37
CA GLU A 119 -4.76 16.52 -29.36
C GLU A 119 -4.70 18.00 -29.79
N ARG A 120 -3.49 18.54 -29.81
CA ARG A 120 -3.19 19.88 -30.34
C ARG A 120 -2.64 19.77 -31.75
N HIS A 121 -3.16 20.59 -32.66
CA HIS A 121 -2.72 20.57 -34.05
C HIS A 121 -2.46 21.97 -34.61
N PRO A 122 -1.39 22.19 -35.41
CA PRO A 122 -1.07 23.51 -35.98
C PRO A 122 -2.19 24.11 -36.84
N ARG A 123 -3.00 23.26 -37.49
CA ARG A 123 -4.19 23.68 -38.28
C ARG A 123 -5.23 24.44 -37.46
N TYR A 124 -5.29 24.19 -36.15
CA TYR A 124 -6.22 24.83 -35.24
C TYR A 124 -5.55 25.91 -34.38
N ALA A 125 -4.45 26.50 -34.88
CA ALA A 125 -3.72 27.56 -34.18
C ALA A 125 -4.66 28.62 -33.60
N LEU A 126 -4.46 28.93 -32.31
CA LEU A 126 -5.32 29.85 -31.59
C LEU A 126 -5.12 31.29 -32.08
N PRO A 127 -6.19 32.09 -32.22
CA PRO A 127 -6.06 33.50 -32.61
C PRO A 127 -5.17 34.29 -31.63
N PRO A 128 -4.50 35.37 -32.05
CA PRO A 128 -3.68 36.20 -31.15
C PRO A 128 -4.46 36.85 -29.99
N SER A 129 -5.78 36.96 -30.13
CA SER A 129 -6.70 37.46 -29.09
C SER A 129 -7.12 36.39 -28.07
N CYS A 130 -6.65 35.16 -28.25
CA CYS A 130 -6.92 34.03 -27.39
C CYS A 130 -5.94 33.97 -26.22
N VAL A 131 -6.41 33.46 -25.09
CA VAL A 131 -5.58 33.02 -23.97
C VAL A 131 -5.99 31.60 -23.61
N ALA A 132 -5.03 30.76 -23.24
CA ALA A 132 -5.27 29.39 -22.80
C ALA A 132 -4.72 29.22 -21.38
N PHE A 133 -5.40 28.42 -20.58
CA PHE A 133 -5.04 28.09 -19.22
C PHE A 133 -5.11 26.57 -19.04
N GLU A 134 -4.23 26.03 -18.22
CA GLU A 134 -4.23 24.64 -17.75
C GLU A 134 -4.67 24.65 -16.28
N TRP A 135 -5.64 23.81 -15.93
CA TRP A 135 -5.96 23.51 -14.53
C TRP A 135 -4.89 22.59 -13.97
N GLY A 136 -4.38 22.93 -12.79
CA GLY A 136 -3.48 22.05 -12.08
C GLY A 136 -2.78 22.75 -10.93
N ASP A 137 -1.88 22.02 -10.29
CA ASP A 137 -1.18 22.46 -9.10
C ASP A 137 -0.30 23.71 -9.36
N LEU A 138 -0.49 24.75 -8.54
CA LEU A 138 0.26 26.00 -8.55
C LEU A 138 1.72 25.81 -8.16
N ASP A 139 2.07 24.70 -7.49
CA ASP A 139 3.45 24.29 -7.31
C ASP A 139 4.01 23.73 -8.63
N GLU A 140 4.69 24.59 -9.39
CA GLU A 140 5.22 24.23 -10.72
C GLU A 140 6.17 23.03 -10.67
N GLU A 141 6.97 22.89 -9.60
CA GLU A 141 7.92 21.78 -9.45
C GLU A 141 7.17 20.47 -9.16
N ALA A 142 6.18 20.51 -8.25
CA ALA A 142 5.35 19.35 -7.93
C ALA A 142 4.51 18.92 -9.15
N ARG A 143 3.88 19.86 -9.84
CA ARG A 143 3.15 19.58 -11.09
C ARG A 143 4.04 18.99 -12.18
N HIS A 144 5.27 19.48 -12.35
CA HIS A 144 6.21 18.93 -13.33
C HIS A 144 6.64 17.50 -12.96
N PHE A 145 6.90 17.27 -11.67
CA PHE A 145 7.20 15.96 -11.11
C PHE A 145 6.04 14.98 -11.36
N CYS A 146 4.81 15.32 -10.96
CA CYS A 146 3.64 14.45 -11.14
C CYS A 146 3.36 14.16 -12.63
N ARG A 147 3.55 15.15 -13.51
CA ARG A 147 3.42 14.93 -14.97
C ARG A 147 4.43 13.92 -15.51
N ARG A 148 5.70 14.00 -15.12
CA ARG A 148 6.72 13.01 -15.52
C ARG A 148 6.35 11.60 -15.07
N ARG A 149 5.89 11.46 -13.82
CA ARG A 149 5.43 10.18 -13.26
C ARG A 149 4.28 9.60 -14.09
N LYS A 150 3.24 10.40 -14.33
CA LYS A 150 2.07 10.00 -15.13
C LYS A 150 2.43 9.67 -16.58
N ASP A 151 3.46 10.29 -17.15
CA ASP A 151 3.95 10.00 -18.50
C ASP A 151 4.87 8.75 -18.56
N GLY A 152 5.05 8.03 -17.43
CA GLY A 152 5.92 6.86 -17.33
C GLY A 152 7.40 7.18 -17.47
N GLN A 153 7.80 8.43 -17.21
CA GLN A 153 9.20 8.84 -17.28
C GLN A 153 9.90 8.57 -15.96
N ASP A 154 10.89 7.69 -15.97
CA ASP A 154 11.76 7.45 -14.81
C ASP A 154 12.34 8.77 -14.29
N MET A 155 12.23 8.98 -12.99
CA MET A 155 12.94 10.03 -12.29
C MET A 155 14.01 9.39 -11.40
N PRO A 156 15.30 9.62 -11.69
CA PRO A 156 16.37 9.09 -10.87
C PRO A 156 16.25 9.56 -9.41
N VAL A 157 16.49 8.65 -8.47
CA VAL A 157 16.47 8.93 -7.02
C VAL A 157 17.35 10.14 -6.65
N ASP A 158 18.54 10.26 -7.26
CA ASP A 158 19.43 11.40 -7.03
C ASP A 158 18.81 12.75 -7.47
N GLU A 159 17.97 12.74 -8.52
CA GLU A 159 17.26 13.93 -8.99
C GLU A 159 16.19 14.35 -7.98
N LEU A 160 15.41 13.38 -7.47
CA LEU A 160 14.41 13.60 -6.43
C LEU A 160 15.06 14.13 -5.15
N ASP A 161 16.08 13.45 -4.64
CA ASP A 161 16.73 13.82 -3.38
C ASP A 161 17.34 15.23 -3.46
N ALA A 162 17.87 15.62 -4.63
CA ALA A 162 18.37 16.97 -4.88
C ALA A 162 17.27 18.04 -4.94
N LEU A 163 16.12 17.72 -5.55
CA LEU A 163 14.93 18.56 -5.56
C LEU A 163 14.43 18.81 -4.13
N LEU A 164 14.28 17.74 -3.34
CA LEU A 164 13.83 17.80 -1.95
C LEU A 164 14.79 18.61 -1.08
N ALA A 165 16.10 18.36 -1.21
CA ALA A 165 17.11 19.12 -0.48
C ALA A 165 17.04 20.63 -0.78
N ARG A 166 16.83 21.01 -2.04
CA ARG A 166 16.63 22.42 -2.44
C ARG A 166 15.38 23.00 -1.81
N ARG A 167 14.24 22.33 -1.94
CA ARG A 167 12.94 22.82 -1.40
C ARG A 167 13.01 22.98 0.12
N LYS A 168 13.61 22.01 0.81
CA LYS A 168 13.81 22.07 2.27
C LYS A 168 14.70 23.23 2.73
N ALA A 169 15.75 23.54 1.98
CA ALA A 169 16.56 24.72 2.26
C ALA A 169 15.73 26.03 2.18
N GLN A 170 14.76 26.09 1.26
CA GLN A 170 13.81 27.21 1.17
C GLN A 170 12.85 27.22 2.36
N ARG A 171 12.25 26.08 2.72
CA ARG A 171 11.38 25.96 3.91
C ARG A 171 12.08 26.38 5.20
N ARG A 172 13.35 26.00 5.37
CA ARG A 172 14.16 26.45 6.50
C ARG A 172 14.35 27.98 6.54
N ALA A 173 14.50 28.62 5.38
CA ALA A 173 14.58 30.08 5.30
C ALA A 173 13.25 30.78 5.65
N GLU A 174 12.13 30.07 5.53
CA GLU A 174 10.79 30.51 5.97
C GLU A 174 10.56 30.28 7.48
N GLY A 175 11.51 29.63 8.17
CA GLY A 175 11.38 29.26 9.58
C GLY A 175 10.67 27.92 9.81
N LEU A 176 10.48 27.12 8.76
CA LEU A 176 9.88 25.80 8.84
C LEU A 176 10.98 24.73 8.90
N GLU A 177 10.95 23.92 9.95
CA GLU A 177 11.82 22.76 10.11
C GLU A 177 10.99 21.49 9.89
N ILE A 178 11.38 20.69 8.89
CA ILE A 178 10.74 19.39 8.61
C ILE A 178 11.32 18.33 9.56
N PHE A 179 10.52 17.30 9.87
CA PHE A 179 10.89 16.24 10.82
C PHE A 179 12.28 15.65 10.60
N ASP A 180 12.66 15.35 9.36
CA ASP A 180 13.94 14.73 9.09
C ASP A 180 15.13 15.70 9.27
N ASP A 181 14.95 16.99 9.00
CA ASP A 181 15.92 18.03 9.35
C ASP A 181 16.09 18.17 10.87
N TRP A 182 14.97 18.14 11.61
CA TRP A 182 14.98 18.10 13.07
C TRP A 182 15.75 16.87 13.58
N LEU A 183 15.50 15.69 13.00
CA LEU A 183 16.13 14.44 13.41
C LEU A 183 17.63 14.45 13.12
N VAL A 184 18.03 14.83 11.90
CA VAL A 184 19.44 14.92 11.50
C VAL A 184 20.20 15.90 12.39
N ARG A 185 19.63 17.08 12.67
CA ARG A 185 20.25 18.06 13.58
C ARG A 185 20.55 17.44 14.94
N HIS A 186 19.62 16.68 15.51
CA HIS A 186 19.84 16.03 16.80
C HIS A 186 20.81 14.87 16.73
N ILE A 187 20.83 14.09 15.64
CA ILE A 187 21.83 13.04 15.43
C ILE A 187 23.24 13.63 15.41
N GLU A 188 23.42 14.80 14.79
CA GLU A 188 24.71 15.47 14.67
C GLU A 188 25.13 16.23 15.94
N SER A 189 24.16 16.74 16.72
CA SER A 189 24.44 17.65 17.84
C SER A 189 24.24 17.06 19.24
N CYS A 190 23.56 15.91 19.36
CA CYS A 190 23.25 15.31 20.67
C CYS A 190 24.33 14.32 21.08
N ASP A 191 24.80 14.44 22.33
CA ASP A 191 25.76 13.49 22.92
C ASP A 191 25.10 12.13 23.28
N ILE A 192 23.77 12.07 23.32
CA ILE A 192 23.01 10.87 23.64
C ILE A 192 22.80 10.07 22.35
N PRO A 193 23.13 8.76 22.32
CA PRO A 193 22.85 7.91 21.18
C PRO A 193 21.37 7.93 20.79
N ILE A 194 21.12 8.21 19.51
CA ILE A 194 19.82 8.13 18.85
C ILE A 194 19.79 6.87 17.97
N GLU A 195 18.86 5.97 18.26
CA GLU A 195 18.51 4.80 17.46
C GLU A 195 17.23 5.13 16.69
N VAL A 196 17.17 4.78 15.40
CA VAL A 196 15.99 5.03 14.56
C VAL A 196 15.41 3.71 14.09
N VAL A 197 14.10 3.52 14.31
CA VAL A 197 13.33 2.38 13.83
C VAL A 197 12.31 2.89 12.80
N LEU A 198 12.36 2.37 11.58
CA LEU A 198 11.48 2.75 10.48
C LEU A 198 10.59 1.57 10.07
N GLU A 199 9.32 1.85 9.76
CA GLU A 199 8.43 0.96 8.99
C GLU A 199 8.89 0.84 7.55
N ALA A 200 10.11 0.35 7.36
CA ALA A 200 10.72 0.16 6.05
C ALA A 200 11.08 -1.32 5.85
N PRO A 201 11.26 -1.75 4.59
CA PRO A 201 11.61 -3.12 4.26
C PRO A 201 12.90 -3.58 4.92
N ILE A 202 12.94 -4.84 5.35
CA ILE A 202 14.11 -5.42 5.98
C ILE A 202 15.29 -5.51 4.99
N PRO A 203 16.49 -5.04 5.38
CA PRO A 203 17.69 -5.16 4.57
C PRO A 203 18.13 -6.61 4.33
N ALA A 204 18.66 -6.88 3.14
CA ALA A 204 19.08 -8.22 2.73
C ALA A 204 20.21 -8.82 3.60
N ASP A 205 21.01 -8.00 4.29
CA ASP A 205 22.09 -8.46 5.18
C ASP A 205 21.58 -9.05 6.51
N GLU A 206 20.30 -8.89 6.84
CA GLU A 206 19.68 -9.47 8.04
C GLU A 206 19.07 -10.85 7.82
N VAL A 207 19.05 -11.30 6.57
CA VAL A 207 18.52 -12.60 6.18
C VAL A 207 19.53 -13.38 5.34
N GLU A 208 19.33 -14.68 5.27
CA GLU A 208 20.10 -15.55 4.37
C GLU A 208 19.18 -16.59 3.74
N LEU A 209 19.55 -17.05 2.55
CA LEU A 209 18.81 -18.10 1.87
C LEU A 209 19.08 -19.46 2.53
N HIS A 210 18.02 -20.12 2.96
CA HIS A 210 18.04 -21.49 3.49
C HIS A 210 17.51 -22.46 2.46
N VAL A 211 18.14 -23.63 2.37
CA VAL A 211 17.66 -24.78 1.60
C VAL A 211 17.51 -25.93 2.58
N GLU A 212 16.29 -26.42 2.72
CA GLU A 212 15.98 -27.50 3.66
C GLU A 212 16.42 -28.85 3.07
N GLU A 213 17.25 -29.58 3.82
CA GLU A 213 17.82 -30.83 3.32
C GLU A 213 16.76 -31.93 3.25
N GLY A 214 16.67 -32.61 2.10
CA GLY A 214 15.75 -33.73 1.91
C GLY A 214 14.29 -33.35 1.67
N VAL A 215 13.95 -32.06 1.68
CA VAL A 215 12.62 -31.58 1.26
C VAL A 215 12.65 -31.33 -0.26
N PRO A 216 11.84 -32.04 -1.07
CA PRO A 216 11.85 -31.84 -2.52
C PRO A 216 11.25 -30.48 -2.85
N SER A 217 11.52 -29.95 -4.05
CA SER A 217 10.98 -28.64 -4.42
C SER A 217 9.46 -28.56 -4.45
N ALA A 218 8.93 -27.34 -4.45
CA ALA A 218 7.49 -27.08 -4.48
C ALA A 218 6.75 -27.95 -5.52
N PRO A 219 5.78 -28.79 -5.11
CA PRO A 219 5.07 -29.69 -6.03
C PRO A 219 4.16 -28.90 -6.98
N LEU A 220 3.69 -29.52 -8.06
CA LEU A 220 2.64 -28.95 -8.92
C LEU A 220 1.43 -28.50 -8.09
N ALA A 221 0.80 -27.40 -8.50
CA ALA A 221 -0.43 -26.94 -7.85
C ALA A 221 -1.55 -27.98 -7.95
N HIS A 222 -2.36 -28.07 -6.91
CA HIS A 222 -3.55 -28.93 -6.93
C HIS A 222 -4.50 -28.56 -8.09
N GLN A 223 -5.28 -29.52 -8.58
CA GLN A 223 -6.19 -29.29 -9.70
C GLN A 223 -7.19 -28.16 -9.44
N SER A 224 -7.72 -28.02 -8.23
CA SER A 224 -8.63 -26.93 -7.86
C SER A 224 -8.01 -25.54 -8.10
N LEU A 225 -6.74 -25.36 -7.73
CA LEU A 225 -6.00 -24.11 -7.93
C LEU A 225 -5.65 -23.88 -9.41
N ARG A 226 -5.30 -24.95 -10.13
CA ARG A 226 -5.07 -24.89 -11.59
C ARG A 226 -6.36 -24.54 -12.33
N ARG A 227 -7.54 -24.85 -11.81
CA ARG A 227 -8.81 -24.48 -12.46
C ARG A 227 -9.31 -23.07 -12.15
N LEU A 228 -8.61 -22.32 -11.29
CA LEU A 228 -8.98 -20.93 -11.02
C LEU A 228 -8.66 -20.07 -12.24
N GLU A 229 -9.68 -19.58 -12.94
CA GLU A 229 -9.52 -18.56 -13.98
C GLU A 229 -9.03 -17.23 -13.38
N LEU A 230 -8.60 -16.30 -14.23
CA LEU A 230 -8.42 -14.91 -13.81
C LEU A 230 -9.82 -14.36 -13.53
N ASP A 231 -10.16 -14.04 -12.27
CA ASP A 231 -11.34 -13.21 -12.03
C ASP A 231 -11.18 -11.94 -12.86
N SER A 232 -12.15 -11.68 -13.73
CA SER A 232 -12.27 -10.50 -14.59
C SER A 232 -12.73 -9.28 -13.83
N ASP A 233 -12.14 -9.05 -12.67
CA ASP A 233 -12.18 -7.73 -12.08
C ASP A 233 -11.28 -6.90 -13.00
N SER A 234 -11.95 -6.09 -13.82
CA SER A 234 -11.36 -5.07 -14.66
C SER A 234 -10.92 -3.96 -13.73
N ASP A 235 -9.76 -4.12 -13.13
CA ASP A 235 -9.12 -3.01 -12.46
C ASP A 235 -8.52 -2.17 -13.58
N SER A 236 -9.00 -0.94 -13.71
CA SER A 236 -8.40 0.07 -14.57
C SER A 236 -7.00 0.34 -14.02
N GLU A 237 -6.04 -0.42 -14.53
CA GLU A 237 -4.61 -0.25 -14.33
C GLU A 237 -4.21 1.09 -14.94
N ASP A 238 -4.03 2.12 -14.12
CA ASP A 238 -3.18 3.29 -14.47
C ASP A 238 -2.62 4.05 -13.26
N GLU A 239 -2.71 3.50 -12.05
CA GLU A 239 -1.92 3.99 -10.92
C GLU A 239 -0.61 3.22 -10.89
N ASN A 240 0.28 3.60 -11.80
CA ASN A 240 1.70 3.31 -11.68
C ASN A 240 2.23 4.18 -10.53
N ASP A 241 1.90 3.78 -9.31
CA ASP A 241 2.48 4.33 -8.09
C ASP A 241 3.93 3.86 -8.05
N GLY A 242 4.81 4.60 -8.72
CA GLY A 242 6.24 4.35 -8.66
C GLY A 242 6.74 4.61 -7.24
N GLY A 243 6.69 3.62 -6.35
CA GLY A 243 6.98 3.83 -4.93
C GLY A 243 8.47 3.79 -4.56
N SER A 244 9.23 4.72 -5.14
CA SER A 244 10.46 5.23 -4.51
C SER A 244 10.31 6.62 -3.90
N ASP A 245 9.13 7.20 -4.07
CA ASP A 245 8.84 8.62 -3.89
C ASP A 245 8.18 8.92 -2.54
N ALA A 246 7.77 7.87 -1.82
CA ALA A 246 7.26 7.98 -0.47
C ALA A 246 8.31 8.63 0.45
N TYR A 247 7.84 9.46 1.38
CA TYR A 247 8.72 10.17 2.30
C TYR A 247 9.55 9.23 3.18
N ILE A 248 9.03 8.06 3.55
CA ILE A 248 9.77 7.08 4.35
C ILE A 248 11.03 6.55 3.62
N ASP A 249 10.97 6.40 2.30
CA ASP A 249 12.13 5.99 1.50
C ASP A 249 13.18 7.08 1.42
N TYR A 250 12.76 8.32 1.19
CA TYR A 250 13.65 9.48 1.26
C TYR A 250 14.32 9.60 2.64
N LEU A 251 13.53 9.49 3.72
CA LEU A 251 14.02 9.52 5.10
C LEU A 251 15.06 8.41 5.33
N ARG A 252 14.77 7.18 4.91
CA ARG A 252 15.68 6.03 5.02
C ARG A 252 17.00 6.29 4.31
N ARG A 253 16.97 6.69 3.02
CA ARG A 253 18.18 6.99 2.24
C ARG A 253 19.01 8.10 2.89
N ARG A 254 18.34 9.15 3.36
CA ARG A 254 19.00 10.26 4.06
C ARG A 254 19.67 9.79 5.35
N LEU A 255 18.98 9.02 6.18
CA LEU A 255 19.52 8.52 7.44
C LEU A 255 20.67 7.52 7.24
N GLN A 256 20.61 6.67 6.21
CA GLN A 256 21.71 5.76 5.85
C GLN A 256 23.02 6.50 5.55
N SER A 257 22.94 7.74 5.06
CA SER A 257 24.13 8.56 4.78
C SER A 257 24.78 9.19 6.01
N ILE A 258 24.08 9.20 7.16
CA ILE A 258 24.48 9.95 8.38
C ILE A 258 24.67 9.01 9.58
N LEU A 259 23.78 8.03 9.74
CA LEU A 259 23.82 7.06 10.84
C LEU A 259 24.66 5.84 10.47
N PRO A 260 25.42 5.28 11.43
CA PRO A 260 25.94 3.93 11.31
C PRO A 260 24.80 2.93 11.05
N ARG A 261 25.06 1.90 10.24
CA ARG A 261 24.08 0.87 9.87
C ARG A 261 23.44 0.20 11.09
N GLU A 262 24.19 0.06 12.18
CA GLU A 262 23.76 -0.58 13.42
C GLU A 262 22.73 0.25 14.20
N ARG A 263 22.58 1.54 13.87
CA ARG A 263 21.69 2.51 14.54
C ARG A 263 20.43 2.86 13.75
N LEU A 264 20.29 2.28 12.55
CA LEU A 264 19.13 2.42 11.68
C LEU A 264 18.50 1.04 11.47
N HIS A 265 17.30 0.87 12.02
CA HIS A 265 16.56 -0.39 12.05
C HIS A 265 15.35 -0.30 11.16
N CYS A 266 15.14 -1.32 10.34
CA CYS A 266 13.92 -1.51 9.57
C CYS A 266 13.08 -2.60 10.25
N MET A 267 11.76 -2.48 10.18
CA MET A 267 10.85 -3.36 10.93
C MET A 267 9.72 -3.97 10.11
N ASP A 268 9.65 -3.75 8.80
CA ASP A 268 8.60 -4.33 7.97
C ASP A 268 9.06 -5.64 7.29
N PRO A 269 8.67 -6.82 7.80
CA PRO A 269 9.01 -8.11 7.20
C PRO A 269 8.12 -8.50 6.01
N ARG A 270 7.05 -7.74 5.70
CA ARG A 270 6.05 -8.09 4.68
C ARG A 270 6.64 -8.03 3.26
N GLU A 271 7.63 -7.15 3.06
CA GLU A 271 8.34 -6.95 1.79
C GLU A 271 9.64 -7.77 1.64
N LEU A 272 9.89 -8.76 2.50
CA LEU A 272 11.08 -9.60 2.41
C LEU A 272 11.18 -10.33 1.05
N GLY A 273 12.23 -10.03 0.29
CA GLY A 273 12.51 -10.63 -1.01
C GLY A 273 12.61 -9.59 -2.13
N GLU A 274 12.10 -9.88 -3.33
CA GLU A 274 12.21 -8.96 -4.48
C GLU A 274 10.99 -8.01 -4.64
N GLY A 275 10.13 -7.91 -3.61
CA GLY A 275 8.89 -7.10 -3.66
C GLY A 275 9.14 -5.59 -3.64
N SER A 276 10.13 -5.13 -2.87
CA SER A 276 10.38 -3.70 -2.65
C SER A 276 10.65 -2.92 -3.94
N GLU A 277 10.08 -1.73 -4.09
CA GLU A 277 10.28 -0.87 -5.26
C GLU A 277 11.68 -0.24 -5.33
N ASP A 278 12.43 -0.33 -4.23
CA ASP A 278 13.85 0.00 -4.14
C ASP A 278 14.71 -0.98 -4.98
N LEU A 279 15.22 -0.47 -6.10
CA LEU A 279 16.07 -1.23 -7.02
C LEU A 279 17.37 -1.74 -6.38
N ASP A 280 17.96 -0.97 -5.47
CA ASP A 280 19.20 -1.35 -4.79
C ASP A 280 18.92 -2.48 -3.78
N LEU A 281 17.81 -2.38 -3.06
CA LEU A 281 17.36 -3.45 -2.17
C LEU A 281 17.02 -4.72 -2.96
N ARG A 282 16.28 -4.63 -4.06
CA ARG A 282 16.01 -5.75 -4.97
C ARG A 282 17.30 -6.42 -5.44
N GLU A 283 18.28 -5.63 -5.88
CA GLU A 283 19.57 -6.14 -6.34
C GLU A 283 20.36 -6.80 -5.21
N SER A 284 20.27 -6.27 -3.98
CA SER A 284 20.90 -6.87 -2.81
C SER A 284 20.31 -8.24 -2.46
N PHE A 285 18.98 -8.42 -2.57
CA PHE A 285 18.34 -9.73 -2.43
C PHE A 285 18.75 -10.68 -3.55
N ARG A 286 18.82 -10.22 -4.80
CA ARG A 286 19.27 -11.06 -5.91
C ARG A 286 20.68 -11.62 -5.71
N ARG A 287 21.56 -10.88 -5.03
CA ARG A 287 22.92 -11.36 -4.68
C ARG A 287 22.92 -12.51 -3.66
N LEU A 288 21.85 -12.69 -2.89
CA LEU A 288 21.70 -13.86 -1.99
C LEU A 288 21.37 -15.15 -2.74
N ARG A 289 21.01 -15.07 -4.04
CA ARG A 289 20.74 -16.25 -4.86
C ARG A 289 22.01 -17.06 -5.06
N ILE A 290 21.88 -18.36 -4.82
CA ILE A 290 22.85 -19.37 -5.24
C ILE A 290 22.28 -20.03 -6.50
N ASP A 291 23.03 -20.03 -7.60
CA ASP A 291 22.49 -20.40 -8.90
C ASP A 291 22.76 -21.90 -9.26
N PRO A 292 21.78 -22.64 -9.80
CA PRO A 292 20.37 -22.29 -9.94
C PRO A 292 19.48 -22.90 -8.84
N LEU A 293 18.59 -22.08 -8.29
CA LEU A 293 17.39 -22.53 -7.59
C LEU A 293 16.65 -23.59 -8.43
N THR A 294 16.06 -24.58 -7.78
CA THR A 294 15.29 -25.61 -8.49
C THR A 294 14.12 -24.96 -9.21
N LYS A 295 13.99 -25.25 -10.51
CA LYS A 295 12.87 -24.77 -11.31
C LYS A 295 11.55 -25.32 -10.81
N ASP A 296 10.53 -24.48 -10.80
CA ASP A 296 9.18 -24.87 -10.42
C ASP A 296 8.66 -25.99 -11.33
N ALA A 297 8.09 -27.04 -10.73
CA ALA A 297 7.60 -28.19 -11.48
C ALA A 297 6.50 -27.82 -12.50
N GLU A 298 5.69 -26.81 -12.20
CA GLU A 298 4.59 -26.32 -13.04
C GLU A 298 5.12 -25.59 -14.26
N GLU A 299 6.17 -24.77 -14.10
CA GLU A 299 6.87 -24.14 -15.22
C GLU A 299 7.48 -25.18 -16.16
N VAL A 300 8.08 -26.24 -15.60
CA VAL A 300 8.65 -27.34 -16.39
C VAL A 300 7.56 -28.05 -17.19
N GLU A 301 6.39 -28.34 -16.61
CA GLU A 301 5.26 -28.94 -17.34
C GLU A 301 4.68 -28.00 -18.41
N LEU A 302 4.48 -26.72 -18.08
CA LEU A 302 4.03 -25.69 -19.04
C LEU A 302 4.98 -25.59 -20.25
N SER A 303 6.29 -25.66 -20.02
CA SER A 303 7.28 -25.59 -21.09
C SER A 303 7.18 -26.75 -22.09
N LYS A 304 6.59 -27.88 -21.70
CA LYS A 304 6.34 -29.03 -22.58
C LYS A 304 5.07 -28.84 -23.42
N ALA A 305 4.09 -28.09 -22.89
CA ALA A 305 2.79 -27.85 -23.51
C ALA A 305 2.78 -26.66 -24.49
N ALA A 306 3.59 -25.63 -24.24
CA ALA A 306 3.56 -24.41 -25.05
C ALA A 306 4.31 -24.58 -26.39
N PRO A 307 3.72 -24.20 -27.54
CA PRO A 307 4.52 -23.91 -28.74
C PRO A 307 5.46 -22.74 -28.42
N LYS A 308 6.65 -22.71 -29.02
CA LYS A 308 7.65 -21.62 -28.91
C LYS A 308 7.11 -20.30 -29.47
N ALA A 309 6.03 -19.76 -28.92
CA ALA A 309 5.64 -18.37 -29.09
C ALA A 309 6.81 -17.53 -28.57
N LYS A 310 7.16 -16.48 -29.32
CA LYS A 310 8.22 -15.54 -28.95
C LYS A 310 8.03 -15.17 -27.48
N ARG A 311 8.97 -15.62 -26.67
CA ARG A 311 9.14 -15.16 -25.31
C ARG A 311 9.49 -13.69 -25.47
N ASP A 312 8.55 -12.81 -25.11
CA ASP A 312 8.83 -11.38 -25.05
C ASP A 312 9.99 -11.18 -24.08
N GLU A 313 10.83 -10.19 -24.37
CA GLU A 313 12.12 -9.95 -23.73
C GLU A 313 12.04 -9.60 -22.23
N ASP A 314 10.83 -9.57 -21.64
CA ASP A 314 10.58 -9.44 -20.20
C ASP A 314 10.93 -10.70 -19.37
N GLU A 315 11.49 -11.76 -19.97
CA GLU A 315 12.02 -12.94 -19.27
C GLU A 315 13.23 -12.65 -18.36
N THR A 316 13.62 -11.40 -18.14
CA THR A 316 14.74 -11.02 -17.26
C THR A 316 14.37 -10.85 -15.79
N ARG A 317 13.08 -10.85 -15.41
CA ARG A 317 12.72 -10.84 -13.98
C ARG A 317 13.00 -12.22 -13.36
N SER A 318 14.09 -12.27 -12.60
CA SER A 318 14.41 -13.40 -11.72
C SER A 318 13.26 -13.66 -10.75
N PRO A 319 12.88 -14.93 -10.48
CA PRO A 319 11.84 -15.20 -9.49
C PRO A 319 12.25 -14.69 -8.11
N ALA A 320 11.35 -13.97 -7.44
CA ALA A 320 11.58 -13.42 -6.11
C ALA A 320 12.08 -14.50 -5.13
N LEU A 321 12.99 -14.13 -4.24
CA LEU A 321 13.42 -15.04 -3.17
C LEU A 321 12.23 -15.33 -2.24
N PRO A 322 11.93 -16.62 -1.97
CA PRO A 322 10.81 -16.99 -1.13
C PRO A 322 11.06 -16.63 0.35
N SER A 323 10.05 -16.15 1.06
CA SER A 323 10.06 -15.93 2.51
C SER A 323 8.70 -16.31 3.09
N PHE A 324 8.65 -16.74 4.36
CA PHE A 324 7.37 -17.08 5.00
C PHE A 324 6.51 -15.85 5.22
N GLU A 325 7.13 -14.73 5.57
CA GLU A 325 6.45 -13.46 5.79
C GLU A 325 5.82 -12.95 4.49
N SER A 326 6.56 -12.92 3.38
CA SER A 326 6.00 -12.50 2.09
C SER A 326 5.06 -13.53 1.46
N PHE A 327 5.13 -14.81 1.84
CA PHE A 327 4.25 -15.86 1.32
C PHE A 327 2.78 -15.58 1.64
N PHE A 328 2.51 -15.15 2.87
CA PHE A 328 1.15 -14.85 3.32
C PHE A 328 0.69 -13.43 2.92
N GLY A 329 1.58 -12.59 2.44
CA GLY A 329 1.24 -11.27 1.89
C GLY A 329 2.40 -10.29 1.84
N ALA A 330 2.36 -9.38 0.88
CA ALA A 330 3.00 -8.06 0.97
C ALA A 330 1.90 -7.05 1.31
N ALA A 331 2.20 -6.04 2.14
CA ALA A 331 1.21 -5.08 2.60
C ALA A 331 0.85 -4.08 1.51
N ALA A 332 -0.37 -4.22 1.00
CA ALA A 332 -1.22 -3.11 0.62
C ALA A 332 -2.65 -3.67 0.68
N ASP A 333 -3.51 -2.98 1.42
CA ASP A 333 -4.97 -3.12 1.44
C ASP A 333 -5.45 -4.58 1.27
N LEU A 334 -5.34 -5.32 2.37
CA LEU A 334 -5.96 -6.62 2.56
C LEU A 334 -5.69 -7.64 1.42
N LEU A 335 -4.45 -7.87 0.98
CA LEU A 335 -4.14 -8.87 -0.08
C LEU A 335 -5.02 -8.75 -1.36
N TYR A 336 -5.66 -7.59 -1.58
CA TYR A 336 -6.57 -7.34 -2.69
C TYR A 336 -5.93 -6.38 -3.68
N TYR A 337 -5.24 -5.36 -3.18
CA TYR A 337 -4.69 -4.29 -4.00
C TYR A 337 -3.19 -4.40 -4.25
N HIS A 338 -2.53 -5.49 -3.83
CA HIS A 338 -1.23 -5.77 -4.41
C HIS A 338 -1.46 -6.08 -5.91
N PRO A 339 -1.03 -5.23 -6.87
CA PRO A 339 -1.33 -5.38 -8.29
C PRO A 339 -0.83 -6.73 -8.86
N GLU A 340 0.06 -7.39 -8.10
CA GLU A 340 0.60 -8.70 -8.43
C GLU A 340 0.06 -9.88 -7.59
N VAL A 341 -0.91 -9.79 -6.66
CA VAL A 341 -1.32 -10.98 -5.84
C VAL A 341 -2.84 -11.11 -5.64
N LYS A 342 -3.49 -12.05 -6.35
CA LYS A 342 -4.76 -12.66 -5.92
C LYS A 342 -4.44 -14.01 -5.28
N ALA A 343 -4.66 -14.14 -3.99
CA ALA A 343 -4.43 -15.35 -3.22
C ALA A 343 -5.75 -16.07 -2.86
N ASP A 344 -5.75 -17.41 -2.95
CA ASP A 344 -6.78 -18.29 -2.43
C ASP A 344 -6.17 -19.22 -1.37
N TYR A 345 -6.35 -18.85 -0.10
CA TYR A 345 -5.90 -19.64 1.04
C TYR A 345 -6.89 -20.73 1.44
N ALA A 346 -8.09 -20.80 0.87
CA ALA A 346 -9.12 -21.74 1.34
C ALA A 346 -8.66 -23.21 1.24
N PRO A 347 -8.00 -23.67 0.14
CA PRO A 347 -7.47 -25.03 0.07
C PRO A 347 -6.41 -25.31 1.14
N PHE A 348 -5.49 -24.36 1.37
CA PHE A 348 -4.46 -24.44 2.41
C PHE A 348 -5.09 -24.54 3.80
N LEU A 349 -6.02 -23.65 4.14
CA LEU A 349 -6.68 -23.63 5.45
C LEU A 349 -7.47 -24.92 5.72
N VAL A 350 -8.17 -25.47 4.72
CA VAL A 350 -9.02 -26.66 4.91
C VAL A 350 -8.21 -27.95 4.99
N ARG A 351 -7.15 -28.08 4.18
CA ARG A 351 -6.41 -29.36 4.05
C ARG A 351 -5.07 -29.39 4.76
N CYS A 352 -4.32 -28.28 4.77
CA CYS A 352 -3.04 -28.19 5.45
C CYS A 352 -3.20 -27.80 6.92
N VAL A 353 -4.03 -26.80 7.23
CA VAL A 353 -4.18 -26.29 8.61
C VAL A 353 -5.28 -27.01 9.39
N LYS A 354 -6.46 -27.21 8.78
CA LYS A 354 -7.63 -27.96 9.27
C LYS A 354 -8.42 -27.35 10.44
N SER A 355 -7.82 -26.51 11.30
CA SER A 355 -8.54 -25.91 12.43
C SER A 355 -8.01 -24.53 12.88
N PRO A 356 -8.83 -23.73 13.58
CA PRO A 356 -8.41 -22.45 14.15
C PRO A 356 -7.21 -22.57 15.10
N GLU A 357 -7.21 -23.61 15.95
CA GLU A 357 -6.15 -23.84 16.94
C GLU A 357 -4.81 -24.16 16.27
N LYS A 358 -4.87 -24.92 15.16
CA LYS A 358 -3.70 -25.22 14.34
C LYS A 358 -3.19 -23.99 13.60
N LEU A 359 -4.08 -23.13 13.11
CA LEU A 359 -3.67 -21.86 12.49
C LEU A 359 -2.94 -20.97 13.50
N ARG A 360 -3.50 -20.82 14.70
CA ARG A 360 -2.87 -20.05 15.78
C ARG A 360 -1.51 -20.62 16.16
N SER A 361 -1.44 -21.93 16.44
CA SER A 361 -0.18 -22.60 16.79
C SER A 361 0.87 -22.48 15.69
N PHE A 362 0.45 -22.57 14.42
CA PHE A 362 1.32 -22.38 13.27
C PHE A 362 1.98 -21.00 13.29
N PHE A 363 1.20 -19.91 13.38
CA PHE A 363 1.74 -18.55 13.39
C PHE A 363 2.53 -18.21 14.66
N ASP A 364 2.09 -18.70 15.83
CA ASP A 364 2.85 -18.53 17.08
C ASP A 364 4.26 -19.14 16.95
N ARG A 365 4.35 -20.36 16.41
CA ARG A 365 5.66 -21.01 16.17
C ARG A 365 6.42 -20.36 15.03
N LEU A 366 5.73 -19.88 14.00
CA LEU A 366 6.37 -19.22 12.87
C LEU A 366 7.07 -17.92 13.29
N PHE A 367 6.47 -17.15 14.20
CA PHE A 367 6.96 -15.83 14.60
C PHE A 367 7.70 -15.80 15.94
N PHE A 368 7.61 -16.84 16.77
CA PHE A 368 8.34 -16.94 18.05
C PHE A 368 9.13 -18.25 18.24
N GLY A 369 8.88 -19.27 17.41
CA GLY A 369 9.56 -20.57 17.42
C GLY A 369 10.41 -20.80 16.16
N THR A 370 10.62 -22.04 15.76
CA THR A 370 11.41 -22.35 14.55
C THR A 370 10.51 -22.62 13.35
N VAL A 371 11.06 -22.48 12.13
CA VAL A 371 10.31 -22.82 10.90
C VAL A 371 9.91 -24.29 10.91
N GLN A 372 10.78 -25.17 11.41
CA GLN A 372 10.47 -26.59 11.56
C GLN A 372 9.25 -26.81 12.47
N GLU A 373 9.26 -26.23 13.67
CA GLU A 373 8.15 -26.34 14.62
C GLU A 373 6.84 -25.81 14.02
N ALA A 374 6.89 -24.72 13.25
CA ALA A 374 5.72 -24.21 12.53
C ALA A 374 5.21 -25.22 11.50
N CYS A 375 6.10 -25.78 10.66
CA CYS A 375 5.72 -26.76 9.65
C CYS A 375 5.12 -28.05 10.25
N GLU A 376 5.52 -28.44 11.48
CA GLU A 376 4.93 -29.58 12.21
C GLU A 376 3.45 -29.38 12.57
N GLU A 377 2.97 -28.13 12.60
CA GLU A 377 1.55 -27.83 12.81
C GLU A 377 0.69 -28.07 11.55
N LEU A 378 1.33 -28.20 10.38
CA LEU A 378 0.67 -28.38 9.09
C LEU A 378 0.65 -29.84 8.64
N GLN A 379 -0.42 -30.23 7.94
CA GLN A 379 -0.44 -31.46 7.14
C GLN A 379 0.19 -31.18 5.78
N LEU A 380 1.44 -31.59 5.59
CA LEU A 380 2.21 -31.45 4.35
C LEU A 380 2.74 -32.81 3.87
N ASP A 381 1.83 -33.68 3.45
CA ASP A 381 2.15 -34.93 2.76
C ASP A 381 2.04 -34.78 1.22
N GLU A 382 2.32 -35.86 0.48
CA GLU A 382 2.25 -35.86 -0.99
C GLU A 382 0.89 -35.41 -1.54
N GLN A 383 -0.20 -35.61 -0.78
CA GLN A 383 -1.56 -35.25 -1.21
C GLN A 383 -1.90 -33.80 -0.90
N THR A 384 -1.44 -33.30 0.26
CA THR A 384 -1.81 -31.98 0.79
C THR A 384 -0.84 -30.88 0.41
N ARG A 385 0.44 -31.18 0.18
CA ARG A 385 1.45 -30.19 -0.19
C ARG A 385 1.13 -29.40 -1.48
N PRO A 386 0.53 -30.00 -2.54
CA PRO A 386 0.01 -29.24 -3.70
C PRO A 386 -1.01 -28.14 -3.38
N LEU A 387 -1.71 -28.24 -2.25
CA LEU A 387 -2.73 -27.30 -1.78
C LEU A 387 -2.14 -26.17 -0.91
N ALA A 388 -0.84 -26.22 -0.58
CA ALA A 388 -0.12 -25.15 0.10
C ALA A 388 0.37 -24.05 -0.85
N ARG A 389 -0.18 -24.00 -2.07
CA ARG A 389 -0.01 -22.88 -3.02
C ARG A 389 -1.21 -21.96 -2.92
N ILE A 390 -0.98 -20.66 -3.01
CA ILE A 390 -2.03 -19.64 -2.87
C ILE A 390 -2.67 -19.29 -4.22
N ARG A 391 -2.00 -19.56 -5.33
CA ARG A 391 -2.55 -19.55 -6.70
C ARG A 391 -1.66 -20.42 -7.59
N SER A 392 -2.09 -20.77 -8.81
CA SER A 392 -1.27 -21.52 -9.78
C SER A 392 -0.73 -20.58 -10.87
N LEU A 393 0.50 -20.79 -11.37
CA LEU A 393 1.05 -20.00 -12.50
C LEU A 393 0.42 -20.39 -13.84
N ALA A 394 -0.31 -21.49 -13.81
CA ALA A 394 -1.01 -22.06 -14.93
C ALA A 394 -2.51 -22.04 -14.70
N TYR A 395 -3.25 -22.43 -15.75
CA TYR A 395 -4.62 -22.86 -15.57
C TYR A 395 -5.00 -24.06 -16.44
N GLU A 396 -5.99 -24.81 -15.96
CA GLU A 396 -6.72 -25.86 -16.68
C GLU A 396 -8.16 -25.36 -16.93
N GLU A 397 -8.53 -25.15 -18.19
CA GLU A 397 -9.89 -24.74 -18.59
C GLU A 397 -10.94 -25.78 -18.16
N SER A 398 -10.57 -27.06 -18.20
CA SER A 398 -11.44 -28.16 -17.76
C SER A 398 -10.63 -29.32 -17.19
N PRO A 399 -11.22 -30.16 -16.32
CA PRO A 399 -10.51 -31.28 -15.72
C PRO A 399 -9.85 -32.18 -16.76
N GLY A 400 -8.52 -32.33 -16.66
CA GLY A 400 -7.75 -33.18 -17.56
C GLY A 400 -7.36 -32.53 -18.90
N THR A 401 -7.63 -31.23 -19.08
CA THR A 401 -7.08 -30.46 -20.21
C THR A 401 -5.58 -30.24 -20.05
N THR A 402 -4.90 -29.92 -21.15
CA THR A 402 -3.49 -29.55 -21.10
C THR A 402 -3.32 -28.26 -20.32
N LEU A 403 -2.34 -28.25 -19.43
CA LEU A 403 -1.97 -27.08 -18.65
C LEU A 403 -1.59 -25.91 -19.56
N GLN A 404 -2.22 -24.76 -19.39
CA GLN A 404 -1.94 -23.54 -20.14
C GLN A 404 -1.32 -22.48 -19.24
N ARG A 405 -0.43 -21.66 -19.78
CA ARG A 405 0.03 -20.46 -19.07
C ARG A 405 -1.14 -19.49 -19.00
N ARG A 406 -1.33 -18.83 -17.86
CA ARG A 406 -2.37 -17.79 -17.73
C ARG A 406 -2.17 -16.67 -18.78
N PRO A 407 -3.25 -16.08 -19.33
CA PRO A 407 -3.18 -15.01 -20.33
C PRO A 407 -2.30 -13.84 -19.87
N ARG A 408 -1.55 -13.24 -20.82
CA ARG A 408 -0.57 -12.15 -20.59
C ARG A 408 -1.18 -10.75 -20.53
N GLU A 409 -2.42 -10.57 -20.97
CA GLU A 409 -3.11 -9.27 -21.04
C GLU A 409 -3.48 -8.70 -19.66
N ARG A 410 -3.03 -9.36 -18.59
CA ARG A 410 -3.06 -8.86 -17.22
C ARG A 410 -1.71 -9.14 -16.57
N PRO A 411 -1.19 -8.26 -15.71
CA PRO A 411 0.07 -8.46 -15.02
C PRO A 411 0.07 -9.82 -14.32
N ALA A 412 1.24 -10.48 -14.35
CA ALA A 412 1.38 -11.80 -13.80
C ALA A 412 1.18 -11.73 -12.28
N ILE A 413 0.16 -12.43 -11.81
CA ILE A 413 -0.12 -12.50 -10.39
C ILE A 413 0.85 -13.51 -9.75
N ALA A 414 1.74 -13.04 -8.89
CA ALA A 414 2.76 -13.81 -8.20
C ALA A 414 2.12 -14.98 -7.44
N VAL A 415 2.54 -16.17 -7.83
CA VAL A 415 2.18 -17.44 -7.22
C VAL A 415 3.28 -17.80 -6.26
N LYS A 416 2.92 -18.01 -5.00
CA LYS A 416 3.87 -18.49 -4.00
C LYS A 416 3.43 -19.89 -3.55
N ALA A 417 4.38 -20.82 -3.53
CA ALA A 417 4.24 -22.06 -2.81
C ALA A 417 4.72 -21.83 -1.38
N LEU A 418 4.12 -22.51 -0.39
CA LEU A 418 4.59 -22.42 0.98
C LEU A 418 6.07 -22.79 1.01
N PRO A 419 6.95 -21.88 1.47
CA PRO A 419 8.37 -21.96 1.17
C PRO A 419 9.06 -22.87 2.19
N VAL A 420 8.82 -24.18 2.07
CA VAL A 420 9.31 -25.20 3.02
C VAL A 420 10.62 -25.85 2.60
N ASP A 421 10.95 -25.80 1.31
CA ASP A 421 12.17 -26.36 0.72
C ASP A 421 13.28 -25.31 0.57
N CYS A 422 12.89 -24.06 0.29
CA CYS A 422 13.82 -22.96 0.16
C CYS A 422 13.15 -21.66 0.61
N TYR A 423 13.80 -20.90 1.48
CA TYR A 423 13.26 -19.68 2.06
C TYR A 423 14.33 -18.77 2.65
N LEU A 424 14.05 -17.48 2.72
CA LEU A 424 14.80 -16.53 3.53
C LEU A 424 14.55 -16.81 5.01
N LYS A 425 15.63 -16.92 5.77
CA LYS A 425 15.62 -17.05 7.23
C LYS A 425 16.43 -15.94 7.87
N ALA A 426 16.24 -15.70 9.17
CA ALA A 426 17.09 -14.80 9.93
C ALA A 426 18.57 -15.21 9.82
N CYS A 427 19.44 -14.25 9.49
CA CYS A 427 20.87 -14.50 9.32
C CYS A 427 21.47 -15.14 10.59
N GLY A 428 22.23 -16.24 10.42
CA GLY A 428 22.90 -16.95 11.51
C GLY A 428 21.97 -17.77 12.41
N SER A 429 20.68 -17.91 12.07
CA SER A 429 19.76 -18.74 12.85
C SER A 429 19.99 -20.24 12.61
N SER A 430 20.20 -21.00 13.69
CA SER A 430 20.25 -22.46 13.70
C SER A 430 19.69 -22.97 15.03
N PRO A 431 18.53 -23.66 15.07
CA PRO A 431 17.67 -24.03 13.94
C PRO A 431 17.11 -22.83 13.15
N ALA A 432 16.65 -23.07 11.92
CA ALA A 432 16.17 -22.01 11.03
C ALA A 432 14.93 -21.30 11.60
N ARG A 433 14.94 -19.96 11.55
CA ARG A 433 13.87 -19.08 12.03
C ARG A 433 13.51 -18.06 10.95
N THR A 434 12.23 -17.67 10.88
CA THR A 434 11.81 -16.46 10.16
C THR A 434 12.56 -15.24 10.70
N TRP A 435 12.54 -14.12 9.99
CA TRP A 435 13.24 -12.92 10.47
C TRP A 435 12.68 -12.44 11.82
N VAL A 436 11.35 -12.43 11.96
CA VAL A 436 10.67 -12.01 13.20
C VAL A 436 10.99 -12.96 14.36
N SER A 437 10.94 -14.26 14.14
CA SER A 437 11.32 -15.22 15.17
C SER A 437 12.80 -15.14 15.54
N GLY A 438 13.68 -14.94 14.56
CA GLY A 438 15.09 -14.73 14.80
C GLY A 438 15.34 -13.50 15.68
N LEU A 439 14.57 -12.43 15.46
CA LEU A 439 14.60 -11.23 16.28
C LEU A 439 14.10 -11.51 17.72
N ALA A 440 12.98 -12.22 17.88
CA ALA A 440 12.47 -12.63 19.20
C ALA A 440 13.47 -13.48 20.00
N GLU A 441 14.16 -14.40 19.33
CA GLU A 441 15.23 -15.22 19.91
C GLU A 441 16.44 -14.37 20.33
N ARG A 442 16.85 -13.39 19.50
CA ARG A 442 17.96 -12.47 19.85
C ARG A 442 17.62 -11.63 21.07
N VAL A 443 16.41 -11.07 21.15
CA VAL A 443 15.91 -10.34 22.32
C VAL A 443 15.95 -11.23 23.55
N SER A 444 15.42 -12.46 23.45
CA SER A 444 15.42 -13.42 24.56
C SER A 444 16.83 -13.75 25.03
N ARG A 445 17.76 -14.03 24.11
CA ARG A 445 19.18 -14.33 24.42
C ARG A 445 19.94 -13.15 25.02
N ALA A 446 19.53 -11.92 24.70
CA ALA A 446 20.07 -10.70 25.28
C ALA A 446 19.51 -10.39 26.68
N GLY A 447 18.69 -11.28 27.25
CA GLY A 447 18.07 -11.11 28.57
C GLY A 447 16.67 -10.50 28.54
N GLY A 448 16.10 -10.27 27.34
CA GLY A 448 14.77 -9.72 27.12
C GLY A 448 13.64 -10.74 27.05
N GLU A 449 13.77 -11.92 27.65
CA GLU A 449 12.78 -13.02 27.56
C GLU A 449 11.36 -12.57 27.98
N ALA A 450 11.26 -11.73 29.01
CA ALA A 450 9.99 -11.17 29.45
C ALA A 450 9.34 -10.26 28.39
N PHE A 451 10.15 -9.48 27.65
CA PHE A 451 9.66 -8.63 26.56
C PHE A 451 9.22 -9.46 25.37
N ALA A 452 9.99 -10.48 24.97
CA ALA A 452 9.60 -11.39 23.90
C ALA A 452 8.28 -12.12 24.23
N SER A 453 8.13 -12.58 25.47
CA SER A 453 6.90 -13.22 25.95
C SER A 453 5.71 -12.25 25.99
N ALA A 454 5.94 -11.00 26.42
CA ALA A 454 4.91 -9.97 26.42
C ALA A 454 4.48 -9.58 24.99
N ALA A 455 5.42 -9.50 24.06
CA ALA A 455 5.15 -9.25 22.64
C ALA A 455 4.32 -10.39 22.03
N GLN A 456 4.65 -11.65 22.33
CA GLN A 456 3.86 -12.81 21.91
C GLN A 456 2.43 -12.78 22.48
N ALA A 457 2.28 -12.45 23.75
CA ALA A 457 0.96 -12.33 24.37
C ALA A 457 0.13 -11.19 23.75
N ALA A 458 0.75 -10.04 23.50
CA ALA A 458 0.10 -8.89 22.86
C ALA A 458 -0.33 -9.22 21.43
N TYR A 459 0.53 -9.89 20.65
CA TYR A 459 0.21 -10.40 19.32
C TYR A 459 -1.04 -11.28 19.33
N GLY A 460 -1.06 -12.30 20.19
CA GLY A 460 -2.21 -13.19 20.30
C GLY A 460 -3.50 -12.45 20.67
N MET A 461 -3.44 -11.45 21.56
CA MET A 461 -4.60 -10.63 21.92
C MET A 461 -5.11 -9.78 20.74
N GLN A 462 -4.22 -9.18 19.95
CA GLN A 462 -4.60 -8.36 18.80
C GLN A 462 -5.26 -9.22 17.71
N VAL A 463 -4.67 -10.36 17.37
CA VAL A 463 -5.25 -11.31 16.41
C VAL A 463 -6.64 -11.77 16.85
N GLU A 464 -6.82 -12.10 18.13
CA GLU A 464 -8.13 -12.49 18.66
C GLU A 464 -9.15 -11.37 18.56
N GLN A 465 -8.73 -10.12 18.80
CA GLN A 465 -9.62 -8.97 18.67
C GLN A 465 -10.08 -8.79 17.22
N LEU A 466 -9.15 -8.83 16.26
CA LEU A 466 -9.46 -8.75 14.83
C LEU A 466 -10.42 -9.86 14.39
N LEU A 467 -10.18 -11.10 14.81
CA LEU A 467 -10.97 -12.25 14.35
C LEU A 467 -12.26 -12.51 15.13
N ALA A 468 -12.47 -11.85 16.27
CA ALA A 468 -13.71 -11.95 17.05
C ALA A 468 -14.88 -11.23 16.37
N ASP A 469 -14.62 -10.08 15.76
CA ASP A 469 -15.58 -9.30 14.99
C ASP A 469 -14.87 -8.57 13.83
N PRO A 470 -14.54 -9.30 12.74
CA PRO A 470 -13.69 -8.76 11.67
C PRO A 470 -14.25 -7.48 11.04
N LYS A 471 -15.57 -7.30 11.02
CA LYS A 471 -16.19 -6.09 10.48
C LYS A 471 -15.83 -4.84 11.29
N ASN A 472 -15.84 -4.94 12.62
CA ASN A 472 -15.74 -3.78 13.49
C ASN A 472 -14.33 -3.60 14.09
N ALA A 473 -13.56 -4.68 14.16
CA ALA A 473 -12.23 -4.69 14.74
C ALA A 473 -11.14 -4.17 13.79
N ASP A 474 -11.37 -4.29 12.47
CA ASP A 474 -10.60 -3.57 11.46
C ASP A 474 -11.07 -2.11 11.42
N GLU A 475 -10.19 -1.19 11.81
CA GLU A 475 -10.54 0.22 11.98
C GLU A 475 -10.63 0.96 10.65
N ASP A 476 -9.82 0.54 9.68
CA ASP A 476 -9.71 1.09 8.33
C ASP A 476 -10.86 0.61 7.45
N GLY A 477 -11.45 -0.55 7.77
CA GLY A 477 -12.70 -1.03 7.16
C GLY A 477 -12.51 -1.89 5.92
N ASP A 478 -11.27 -2.14 5.52
CA ASP A 478 -10.88 -3.00 4.41
C ASP A 478 -11.60 -4.35 4.45
N TYR A 479 -11.68 -5.01 5.61
CA TYR A 479 -12.34 -6.30 5.79
C TYR A 479 -13.80 -6.24 5.37
N PHE A 480 -14.48 -5.15 5.71
CA PHE A 480 -15.87 -4.96 5.37
C PHE A 480 -16.05 -4.60 3.90
N GLU A 481 -15.22 -3.71 3.37
CA GLU A 481 -15.23 -3.36 1.95
C GLU A 481 -15.04 -4.58 1.07
N ALA A 482 -13.97 -5.35 1.31
CA ALA A 482 -13.68 -6.57 0.57
C ALA A 482 -14.80 -7.62 0.70
N TRP A 483 -15.40 -7.72 1.88
CA TRP A 483 -16.53 -8.62 2.09
C TRP A 483 -17.75 -8.20 1.29
N LEU A 484 -18.06 -6.89 1.22
CA LEU A 484 -19.11 -6.36 0.38
C LEU A 484 -18.83 -6.67 -1.09
N ARG A 485 -17.64 -6.36 -1.59
CA ARG A 485 -17.23 -6.62 -2.97
C ARG A 485 -17.42 -8.07 -3.39
N GLU A 486 -16.99 -9.01 -2.54
CA GLU A 486 -16.96 -10.44 -2.89
C GLU A 486 -18.28 -11.18 -2.60
N VAL A 487 -19.01 -10.77 -1.57
CA VAL A 487 -20.20 -11.48 -1.07
C VAL A 487 -21.51 -10.76 -1.42
N PHE A 488 -21.47 -9.43 -1.55
CA PHE A 488 -22.60 -8.57 -1.84
C PHE A 488 -22.29 -7.59 -2.98
N PRO A 489 -21.84 -8.07 -4.17
CA PRO A 489 -21.37 -7.21 -5.25
C PRO A 489 -22.42 -6.19 -5.71
N ASP A 490 -23.70 -6.55 -5.64
CA ASP A 490 -24.81 -5.64 -5.98
C ASP A 490 -24.94 -4.45 -5.02
N ILE A 491 -24.55 -4.64 -3.75
CA ILE A 491 -24.51 -3.57 -2.74
C ILE A 491 -23.24 -2.76 -2.92
N TYR A 492 -22.09 -3.43 -3.08
CA TYR A 492 -20.79 -2.78 -3.26
C TYR A 492 -20.79 -1.81 -4.44
N ALA A 493 -21.38 -2.19 -5.57
CA ALA A 493 -21.49 -1.35 -6.77
C ALA A 493 -22.68 -0.36 -6.76
N ASP A 494 -23.24 -0.07 -5.59
CA ASP A 494 -24.40 0.82 -5.41
C ASP A 494 -24.32 1.58 -4.06
N VAL A 495 -23.14 1.65 -3.46
CA VAL A 495 -22.86 2.41 -2.23
C VAL A 495 -21.50 3.07 -2.36
N ASP A 496 -21.37 4.25 -1.78
CA ASP A 496 -20.09 4.95 -1.70
C ASP A 496 -19.09 4.15 -0.86
N THR A 497 -18.01 3.72 -1.52
CA THR A 497 -16.89 2.96 -0.93
C THR A 497 -15.62 3.79 -0.80
N SER A 498 -15.67 5.12 -1.03
CA SER A 498 -14.49 6.00 -0.93
C SER A 498 -13.87 6.02 0.47
N ASP A 499 -14.68 5.84 1.51
CA ASP A 499 -14.25 5.75 2.92
C ASP A 499 -14.76 4.44 3.55
N PRO A 500 -13.99 3.34 3.42
CA PRO A 500 -14.30 2.05 4.05
C PRO A 500 -14.47 2.12 5.57
N ALA A 501 -13.74 3.03 6.23
CA ALA A 501 -13.74 3.20 7.68
C ALA A 501 -15.06 3.80 8.19
N GLU A 502 -15.68 4.70 7.42
CA GLU A 502 -17.02 5.21 7.69
C GLU A 502 -18.11 4.24 7.22
N LEU A 503 -17.96 3.64 6.03
CA LEU A 503 -18.93 2.70 5.47
C LEU A 503 -19.26 1.55 6.43
N ARG A 504 -18.25 0.99 7.11
CA ARG A 504 -18.45 -0.10 8.09
C ARG A 504 -19.30 0.29 9.30
N LYS A 505 -19.27 1.58 9.70
CA LYS A 505 -19.98 2.12 10.88
C LYS A 505 -21.45 2.41 10.58
N LEU A 506 -21.83 2.50 9.31
CA LEU A 506 -23.19 2.82 8.91
C LEU A 506 -24.17 1.69 9.21
N ASP A 507 -25.31 2.03 9.80
CA ASP A 507 -26.45 1.10 9.91
C ASP A 507 -27.12 0.90 8.53
N PHE A 508 -27.12 1.96 7.70
CA PHE A 508 -27.71 2.00 6.37
C PHE A 508 -26.89 2.90 5.44
N ALA A 509 -26.48 2.39 4.29
CA ALA A 509 -25.93 3.22 3.21
C ALA A 509 -27.07 3.64 2.25
N PRO A 510 -27.10 4.90 1.78
CA PRO A 510 -27.92 5.26 0.64
C PRO A 510 -27.53 4.41 -0.58
N SER A 511 -28.49 4.08 -1.43
CA SER A 511 -28.17 3.57 -2.77
C SER A 511 -27.64 4.74 -3.57
N GLU A 512 -26.48 4.55 -4.17
CA GLU A 512 -25.92 5.46 -5.16
C GLU A 512 -26.96 5.69 -6.25
N LYS A 513 -27.53 4.67 -6.89
CA LYS A 513 -28.54 4.88 -7.95
C LYS A 513 -29.75 5.73 -7.53
N ARG A 514 -30.05 5.89 -6.23
CA ARG A 514 -31.18 6.65 -5.68
C ARG A 514 -30.86 7.28 -4.30
N PRO A 515 -29.97 8.30 -4.21
CA PRO A 515 -29.39 8.72 -2.93
C PRO A 515 -30.43 9.38 -2.00
N ASN A 516 -31.37 10.11 -2.60
CA ASN A 516 -32.44 10.81 -1.90
C ASN A 516 -33.58 9.90 -1.41
N SER A 517 -33.56 8.60 -1.72
CA SER A 517 -34.67 7.71 -1.45
C SER A 517 -34.51 6.92 -0.15
N LYS A 518 -35.27 7.28 0.89
CA LYS A 518 -35.32 6.50 2.15
C LYS A 518 -35.79 5.05 2.00
N LYS A 519 -36.35 4.68 0.83
CA LYS A 519 -36.80 3.32 0.50
C LYS A 519 -35.73 2.48 -0.20
N HIS A 520 -34.70 3.11 -0.75
CA HIS A 520 -33.62 2.46 -1.49
C HIS A 520 -32.33 2.72 -0.71
N ARG A 521 -32.24 2.09 0.47
CA ARG A 521 -31.05 2.11 1.31
C ARG A 521 -30.67 0.68 1.60
N HIS A 522 -29.38 0.38 1.53
CA HIS A 522 -28.84 -0.93 1.87
C HIS A 522 -28.66 -1.03 3.37
N LYS A 523 -29.19 -2.08 3.98
CA LYS A 523 -29.09 -2.29 5.42
C LYS A 523 -27.77 -2.98 5.77
N LEU A 524 -26.73 -2.16 5.96
CA LEU A 524 -25.38 -2.64 6.26
C LEU A 524 -25.25 -3.25 7.66
N LYS A 525 -26.09 -2.82 8.62
CA LYS A 525 -26.10 -3.35 10.00
C LYS A 525 -26.20 -4.88 10.08
N ASP A 526 -26.99 -5.49 9.17
CA ASP A 526 -27.26 -6.93 9.19
C ASP A 526 -26.17 -7.73 8.46
N ILE A 527 -25.27 -7.06 7.74
CA ILE A 527 -24.13 -7.68 7.07
C ILE A 527 -23.03 -7.86 8.10
N THR A 528 -22.72 -9.12 8.41
CA THR A 528 -21.66 -9.52 9.31
C THR A 528 -20.62 -10.37 8.58
N ILE A 529 -19.39 -10.30 9.06
CA ILE A 529 -18.30 -11.19 8.66
C ILE A 529 -18.23 -12.31 9.72
N PRO A 530 -18.17 -13.60 9.34
CA PRO A 530 -18.02 -14.68 10.28
C PRO A 530 -16.79 -14.49 11.17
N ASN A 531 -16.95 -14.66 12.48
CA ASN A 531 -15.82 -14.70 13.42
C ASN A 531 -14.94 -15.93 13.17
N PHE A 532 -13.81 -16.02 13.87
CA PHE A 532 -12.80 -17.06 13.64
C PHE A 532 -13.34 -18.50 13.58
N ALA A 533 -14.18 -18.87 14.55
CA ALA A 533 -14.71 -20.22 14.68
C ALA A 533 -15.76 -20.52 13.60
N ASP A 534 -16.66 -19.58 13.37
CA ASP A 534 -17.72 -19.70 12.36
C ASP A 534 -17.13 -19.71 10.95
N ALA A 535 -16.07 -18.93 10.71
CA ALA A 535 -15.34 -18.89 9.46
C ALA A 535 -14.74 -20.25 9.11
N PHE A 536 -14.04 -20.89 10.05
CA PHE A 536 -13.51 -22.25 9.85
C PHE A 536 -14.61 -23.30 9.72
N ALA A 537 -15.73 -23.16 10.44
CA ALA A 537 -16.87 -24.06 10.29
C ALA A 537 -17.50 -23.97 8.90
N GLU A 538 -17.50 -22.79 8.30
CA GLU A 538 -17.92 -22.56 6.92
C GLU A 538 -16.91 -23.16 5.94
N LEU A 539 -15.62 -22.84 6.05
CA LEU A 539 -14.56 -23.35 5.19
C LEU A 539 -14.45 -24.88 5.22
N LYS A 540 -14.73 -25.54 6.35
CA LYS A 540 -14.75 -27.02 6.43
C LYS A 540 -15.76 -27.69 5.49
N ARG A 541 -16.74 -26.95 4.96
CA ARG A 541 -17.71 -27.45 3.96
C ARG A 541 -17.15 -27.42 2.54
N PHE A 542 -16.06 -26.70 2.31
CA PHE A 542 -15.33 -26.71 1.05
C PHE A 542 -14.52 -28.00 0.92
N ASP A 543 -14.61 -28.64 -0.25
CA ASP A 543 -13.81 -29.80 -0.61
C ASP A 543 -13.03 -29.53 -1.92
N PRO A 544 -11.70 -29.30 -1.84
CA PRO A 544 -10.89 -28.99 -3.02
C PRO A 544 -10.78 -30.16 -4.00
N ASP A 545 -11.15 -31.38 -3.60
CA ASP A 545 -11.18 -32.55 -4.50
C ASP A 545 -12.45 -32.55 -5.38
N GLN A 546 -13.48 -31.80 -4.99
CA GLN A 546 -14.78 -31.80 -5.67
C GLN A 546 -15.03 -30.53 -6.48
N ARG A 547 -14.54 -29.38 -6.03
CA ARG A 547 -14.82 -28.09 -6.68
C ARG A 547 -13.74 -27.04 -6.42
N ILE A 548 -13.86 -25.91 -7.12
CA ILE A 548 -13.14 -24.67 -6.81
C ILE A 548 -13.80 -23.95 -5.62
N SER A 549 -13.03 -23.13 -4.92
CA SER A 549 -13.53 -22.24 -3.85
C SER A 549 -14.46 -21.19 -4.45
N THR A 550 -15.41 -20.71 -3.65
CA THR A 550 -16.29 -19.58 -4.00
C THR A 550 -15.66 -18.25 -3.61
N ARG A 551 -16.13 -17.13 -4.19
CA ARG A 551 -15.75 -15.76 -3.78
C ARG A 551 -15.75 -15.56 -2.27
N ARG A 552 -16.87 -15.90 -1.63
CA ARG A 552 -17.05 -15.87 -0.17
C ARG A 552 -15.99 -16.67 0.59
N GLU A 553 -15.68 -17.89 0.16
CA GLU A 553 -14.67 -18.73 0.83
C GLU A 553 -13.25 -18.14 0.65
N ARG A 554 -12.97 -17.52 -0.50
CA ARG A 554 -11.68 -16.87 -0.77
C ARG A 554 -11.47 -15.63 0.11
N VAL A 555 -12.45 -14.71 0.15
CA VAL A 555 -12.35 -13.51 1.01
C VAL A 555 -12.24 -13.90 2.48
N LEU A 556 -13.03 -14.88 2.91
CA LEU A 556 -12.97 -15.36 4.29
C LEU A 556 -11.59 -15.92 4.63
N ALA A 557 -11.01 -16.74 3.75
CA ALA A 557 -9.68 -17.29 3.94
C ALA A 557 -8.59 -16.21 3.95
N LYS A 558 -8.74 -15.15 3.14
CA LYS A 558 -7.83 -13.99 3.15
C LYS A 558 -7.89 -13.26 4.49
N ILE A 559 -9.08 -12.85 4.95
CA ILE A 559 -9.28 -12.17 6.24
C ILE A 559 -8.66 -12.97 7.40
N LEU A 560 -8.82 -14.30 7.37
CA LEU A 560 -8.25 -15.18 8.40
C LEU A 560 -6.72 -15.17 8.44
N ILE A 561 -6.05 -15.08 7.29
CA ILE A 561 -4.59 -15.02 7.19
C ILE A 561 -4.08 -13.62 7.49
N ASP A 562 -4.76 -12.63 6.93
CA ASP A 562 -4.40 -11.22 7.01
C ASP A 562 -4.35 -10.73 8.46
N ALA A 563 -5.29 -11.15 9.32
CA ALA A 563 -5.27 -10.77 10.73
C ALA A 563 -3.97 -11.16 11.47
N PHE A 564 -3.32 -12.27 11.08
CA PHE A 564 -2.02 -12.64 11.65
C PHE A 564 -0.87 -11.83 11.05
N LEU A 565 -0.99 -11.43 9.79
CA LEU A 565 0.02 -10.69 9.04
C LEU A 565 0.01 -9.20 9.38
N LEU A 566 -1.14 -8.56 9.55
CA LEU A 566 -1.24 -7.16 9.96
C LEU A 566 -0.52 -6.93 11.31
N CYS A 567 -0.74 -7.82 12.27
CA CYS A 567 -0.14 -7.69 13.61
C CYS A 567 1.38 -7.98 13.64
N ILE A 568 1.98 -8.51 12.57
CA ILE A 568 3.40 -8.90 12.58
C ILE A 568 4.34 -7.67 12.64
N VAL A 569 3.93 -6.56 12.03
CA VAL A 569 4.72 -5.31 12.00
C VAL A 569 4.81 -4.72 13.39
N ASP A 570 3.71 -4.74 14.14
CA ASP A 570 3.67 -4.26 15.53
C ASP A 570 4.58 -5.09 16.43
N VAL A 571 4.58 -6.40 16.24
CA VAL A 571 5.50 -7.31 16.95
C VAL A 571 6.95 -7.01 16.58
N ALA A 572 7.24 -6.88 15.29
CA ALA A 572 8.58 -6.55 14.81
C ALA A 572 9.07 -5.21 15.38
N ALA A 573 8.22 -4.19 15.43
CA ALA A 573 8.49 -2.89 16.01
C ALA A 573 8.81 -2.97 17.51
N VAL A 574 8.02 -3.72 18.29
CA VAL A 574 8.27 -3.95 19.72
C VAL A 574 9.62 -4.63 19.90
N LEU A 575 9.85 -5.73 19.17
CA LEU A 575 11.06 -6.54 19.33
C LEU A 575 12.31 -5.79 18.85
N ARG A 576 12.23 -4.96 17.80
CA ARG A 576 13.33 -4.10 17.34
C ARG A 576 13.68 -3.06 18.37
N THR A 577 12.67 -2.41 18.93
CA THR A 577 12.86 -1.45 20.02
C THR A 577 13.52 -2.12 21.23
N ALA A 578 13.04 -3.30 21.64
CA ALA A 578 13.64 -4.07 22.73
C ALA A 578 15.09 -4.48 22.42
N GLU A 579 15.37 -4.92 21.20
CA GLU A 579 16.73 -5.28 20.77
C GLU A 579 17.69 -4.09 20.85
N ALA A 580 17.28 -2.91 20.38
CA ALA A 580 18.08 -1.70 20.47
C ALA A 580 18.36 -1.29 21.93
N ILE A 581 17.34 -1.37 22.80
CA ILE A 581 17.50 -1.12 24.25
C ILE A 581 18.52 -2.10 24.87
N LEU A 582 18.40 -3.40 24.57
CA LEU A 582 19.26 -4.42 25.17
C LEU A 582 20.70 -4.39 24.67
N ARG A 583 20.94 -3.79 23.49
CA ARG A 583 22.30 -3.55 22.98
C ARG A 583 22.97 -2.33 23.61
N ALA A 584 22.19 -1.39 24.14
CA ALA A 584 22.74 -0.21 24.79
C ALA A 584 23.49 -0.60 26.08
N PRO A 585 24.62 0.06 26.41
CA PRO A 585 25.32 -0.17 27.66
C PRO A 585 24.38 0.04 28.86
N GLU A 586 24.56 -0.78 29.90
CA GLU A 586 23.78 -0.63 31.13
C GLU A 586 23.95 0.78 31.72
N GLU A 587 22.87 1.34 32.26
CA GLU A 587 22.80 2.72 32.80
C GLU A 587 23.07 3.84 31.79
N SER A 588 23.21 3.54 30.50
CA SER A 588 23.34 4.56 29.45
C SER A 588 22.00 5.22 29.12
N GLN A 589 22.07 6.46 28.64
CA GLN A 589 20.93 7.15 28.05
C GLN A 589 20.83 6.75 26.58
N LEU A 590 19.61 6.49 26.12
CA LEU A 590 19.30 6.11 24.75
C LEU A 590 18.02 6.82 24.33
N ILE A 591 18.02 7.38 23.13
CA ILE A 591 16.82 7.93 22.50
C ILE A 591 16.44 7.02 21.34
N LEU A 592 15.20 6.54 21.36
CA LEU A 592 14.62 5.73 20.30
C LEU A 592 13.60 6.58 19.55
N VAL A 593 13.78 6.69 18.25
CA VAL A 593 12.84 7.35 17.35
C VAL A 593 12.19 6.27 16.51
N LEU A 594 10.88 6.10 16.66
CA LEU A 594 10.07 5.24 15.81
C LEU A 594 9.32 6.10 14.79
N TYR A 595 9.43 5.75 13.51
CA TYR A 595 8.67 6.34 12.43
C TYR A 595 7.86 5.24 11.73
N ALA A 596 6.54 5.29 11.85
CA ALA A 596 5.61 4.27 11.38
C ALA A 596 4.21 4.86 11.17
N GLY A 597 3.32 4.12 10.52
CA GLY A 597 1.90 4.49 10.36
C GLY A 597 1.21 4.74 11.70
N GLY A 598 0.16 5.56 11.70
CA GLY A 598 -0.54 5.99 12.91
C GLY A 598 -1.02 4.81 13.78
N THR A 599 -1.64 3.80 13.15
CA THR A 599 -2.12 2.58 13.81
C THR A 599 -0.98 1.83 14.52
N HIS A 600 0.16 1.66 13.84
CA HIS A 600 1.34 1.01 14.41
C HIS A 600 1.91 1.80 15.60
N ILE A 601 1.98 3.13 15.51
CA ILE A 601 2.40 3.99 16.63
C ILE A 601 1.47 3.81 17.84
N GLN A 602 0.16 3.78 17.64
CA GLN A 602 -0.80 3.60 18.72
C GLN A 602 -0.63 2.23 19.40
N HIS A 603 -0.38 1.17 18.64
CA HIS A 603 -0.08 -0.16 19.18
C HIS A 603 1.20 -0.17 20.02
N GLN A 604 2.26 0.48 19.56
CA GLN A 604 3.48 0.63 20.36
C GLN A 604 3.22 1.37 21.67
N VAL A 605 2.51 2.50 21.63
CA VAL A 605 2.18 3.28 22.82
C VAL A 605 1.39 2.43 23.83
N LYS A 606 0.36 1.70 23.38
CA LYS A 606 -0.44 0.80 24.22
C LYS A 606 0.43 -0.31 24.83
N PHE A 607 1.31 -0.93 24.04
CA PHE A 607 2.22 -1.97 24.52
C PHE A 607 3.15 -1.47 25.62
N TRP A 608 3.88 -0.38 25.38
CA TRP A 608 4.86 0.14 26.34
C TRP A 608 4.18 0.68 27.62
N GLN A 609 2.98 1.26 27.50
CA GLN A 609 2.19 1.64 28.67
C GLN A 609 1.81 0.44 29.55
N ALA A 610 1.46 -0.70 28.95
CA ALA A 610 1.20 -1.93 29.67
C ALA A 610 2.46 -2.47 30.40
N GLN A 611 3.66 -2.15 29.88
CA GLN A 611 4.93 -2.46 30.54
C GLN A 611 5.35 -1.44 31.61
N GLY A 612 4.51 -0.44 31.90
CA GLY A 612 4.75 0.55 32.95
C GLY A 612 5.39 1.87 32.48
N PHE A 613 5.63 2.05 31.18
CA PHE A 613 6.05 3.34 30.64
C PHE A 613 4.90 4.35 30.69
N SER A 614 5.21 5.63 30.88
CA SER A 614 4.19 6.66 31.06
C SER A 614 4.56 7.94 30.34
N SER A 615 3.63 8.43 29.54
CA SER A 615 3.75 9.73 28.88
C SER A 615 3.27 10.91 29.73
N LYS A 616 2.82 10.68 30.98
CA LYS A 616 2.28 11.74 31.86
C LYS A 616 3.22 12.90 32.13
N ALA A 617 4.54 12.68 32.04
CA ALA A 617 5.55 13.71 32.25
C ALA A 617 5.80 14.56 30.99
N LEU A 618 5.28 14.14 29.84
CA LEU A 618 5.43 14.86 28.57
C LEU A 618 4.27 15.85 28.37
N PRO A 619 4.54 17.03 27.80
CA PRO A 619 3.48 17.94 27.35
C PRO A 619 2.48 17.21 26.45
N ASN A 620 1.18 17.46 26.64
CA ASN A 620 0.10 16.81 25.90
C ASN A 620 0.18 15.27 25.87
N LYS A 621 0.73 14.65 26.93
CA LYS A 621 0.97 13.20 27.00
C LYS A 621 1.85 12.68 25.85
N GLY A 622 2.75 13.52 25.34
CA GLY A 622 3.68 13.19 24.27
C GLY A 622 3.09 13.25 22.86
N VAL A 623 1.82 13.64 22.70
CA VAL A 623 1.19 13.79 21.39
C VAL A 623 1.60 15.12 20.77
N LEU A 624 2.10 15.08 19.53
CA LEU A 624 2.49 16.24 18.73
C LEU A 624 1.74 16.24 17.40
N GLY A 625 1.12 17.38 17.08
CA GLY A 625 0.18 17.48 15.98
C GLY A 625 -1.20 16.92 16.33
N GLN A 626 -1.97 16.64 15.29
CA GLN A 626 -3.33 16.09 15.33
C GLN A 626 -3.47 14.92 14.35
N ASP A 627 -4.53 14.14 14.53
CA ASP A 627 -4.85 12.96 13.72
C ASP A 627 -5.48 13.39 12.37
N ASP A 628 -6.35 14.40 12.39
CA ASP A 628 -6.99 14.95 11.19
C ASP A 628 -6.55 16.41 10.97
N TYR A 629 -6.12 16.74 9.76
CA TYR A 629 -5.83 18.13 9.33
C TYR A 629 -6.95 18.62 8.43
N GLU A 630 -7.35 19.88 8.59
CA GLU A 630 -8.22 20.52 7.61
C GLU A 630 -7.47 20.71 6.28
N GLU A 631 -8.22 20.75 5.17
CA GLU A 631 -7.65 21.04 3.86
C GLU A 631 -6.90 22.38 3.93
N PHE A 632 -5.67 22.39 3.40
CA PHE A 632 -4.76 23.53 3.42
C PHE A 632 -4.24 23.95 4.81
N GLU A 633 -4.42 23.12 5.82
CA GLU A 633 -3.85 23.38 7.13
C GLU A 633 -2.33 23.09 7.13
N PRO A 634 -1.48 24.04 7.58
CA PRO A 634 -0.04 23.79 7.71
C PRO A 634 0.25 22.61 8.66
N ARG A 635 0.96 21.59 8.16
CA ARG A 635 1.35 20.40 8.94
C ARG A 635 2.62 20.61 9.79
N GLY A 636 2.81 21.83 10.29
CA GLY A 636 3.96 22.21 11.10
C GLY A 636 3.99 21.53 12.48
N LEU A 637 5.19 21.18 12.96
CA LEU A 637 5.37 20.62 14.31
C LEU A 637 5.78 21.73 15.29
N ASP A 638 4.87 22.15 16.17
CA ASP A 638 5.29 22.89 17.38
C ASP A 638 5.86 21.92 18.40
N VAL A 639 7.18 21.76 18.38
CA VAL A 639 7.89 20.87 19.29
C VAL A 639 8.07 21.49 20.67
N PRO A 640 7.70 20.79 21.76
CA PRO A 640 7.94 21.26 23.13
C PRO A 640 9.43 21.43 23.41
N ALA A 641 9.76 22.24 24.43
CA ALA A 641 11.14 22.56 24.78
C ALA A 641 12.04 21.32 24.96
N CYS A 642 11.52 20.25 25.55
CA CYS A 642 12.25 18.99 25.75
C CYS A 642 12.58 18.23 24.46
N LEU A 643 11.94 18.56 23.34
CA LEU A 643 12.25 18.04 22.01
C LEU A 643 13.04 19.03 21.16
N ARG A 644 13.25 20.26 21.65
CA ARG A 644 14.24 21.20 21.10
C ARG A 644 15.64 20.93 21.66
N ASP A 645 15.69 20.39 22.87
CA ASP A 645 16.90 19.97 23.58
C ASP A 645 16.65 18.60 24.25
N LEU A 646 17.06 17.54 23.56
CA LEU A 646 16.81 16.17 23.97
C LEU A 646 17.51 15.77 25.29
N SER A 647 18.49 16.54 25.75
CA SER A 647 19.08 16.32 27.07
C SER A 647 18.06 16.51 28.20
N GLN A 648 17.02 17.32 27.96
CA GLN A 648 15.95 17.56 28.92
C GLN A 648 14.99 16.37 29.07
N LEU A 649 15.07 15.35 28.19
CA LEU A 649 14.33 14.09 28.37
C LEU A 649 14.87 13.28 29.55
N PHE A 650 16.11 13.51 29.96
CA PHE A 650 16.76 12.81 31.05
C PHE A 650 17.03 13.79 32.19
N PRO A 651 16.13 13.90 33.18
CA PRO A 651 16.38 14.77 34.31
C PRO A 651 17.69 14.35 35.00
N VAL A 652 18.56 15.33 35.24
CA VAL A 652 19.81 15.12 36.01
C VAL A 652 19.40 14.55 37.37
N GLN A 653 19.82 13.30 37.65
CA GLN A 653 19.59 12.64 38.92
C GLN A 653 20.36 13.31 40.07
#